data_AF-A0AAW0WZ91-F1
#
_entry.id   AF-A0AAW0WZ91-F1
#
_cell.length_a   1.000
_cell.length_b   1.000
_cell.length_c   1.000
_cell.angle_alpha   90.00
_cell.angle_beta   90.00
_cell.angle_gamma   90.00
#
_symmetry.space_group_name_H-M   'P 1'
#
loop_
_entity.id
_entity.type
_entity.pdbx_description
1 polymer ?
#
loop_
_entity_poly.entity_id
_entity_poly.type
_entity_poly.pdbx_seq_one_letter_code
_entity_poly.pdbx_strand_id
1 'polypeptide(L)'
;MVAVTAKPILFLEENQYSNFEWIGECEDGSLVCRWEEEVLVQGSTDGSGGDAGVEGATSSLAFATQVAVATPDLHSAQVLYTFDKVVPVVQASVNASRTLLGFVTRRNAGEGNKYSAYVAEILPQGGVFSLNIDCSRQILLEFLHTEEGGKPLEDSWIAKLLVFVHRESIAIYSFPLSLKDGTSWIVDDQPLTESVVRSFVWAQWEPHHNHLYYLHYRPPPEAGLTLGSGEAEDDALRPRPMLTALQFHPHKPHETVLNVPLELSGLEHSPLDLSGDYRDQGLLHTVGDAWLDLRVVTSPTGAVCICHHYIYKSRLAETPADPESCAVYLAYSVTLLHHGCVLHAVVPGVPWGHAHSALPTYSLFGGLMNYEEHYLLVIVPGVCMHMLDIGLDHMPNNHIVTTPPPQLLPNAQLFQICGGKVISGRCITFVDGVNQMTVEVRVTKESLFSLFKSSSTLSTRLAILHLAAIHDKDHDLSRKLMWSVCENPYNLDTPALLQEYLVGETYAAVHKHIDSDAGHLISLLPITTSPFTTDTEYVETPAEENVRISYCLLENACIMLLSPRERVVRTLSDTWTKLWEHTSKRHHQRFSLTGVVEKLMVSLDTYKPEALSQGSTPVSPASPLVGGLTITSLGLTLAHLMFDPLPFNEAENTTSSKLEHLLSVNLRELSMYCLKHFPHESPMRVHAVASKYVCTQLQVN
;
A
#
# COMPACT_ATOMS: atom_id res chain seq x y z
N MET A 1 -15.53 -4.40 11.09
CA MET A 1 -14.36 -4.92 10.35
C MET A 1 -13.07 -4.78 11.14
N VAL A 2 -12.85 -3.65 11.81
CA VAL A 2 -11.56 -3.32 12.44
C VAL A 2 -11.82 -2.80 13.84
N ALA A 3 -11.05 -3.28 14.83
CA ALA A 3 -10.95 -2.64 16.12
C ALA A 3 -10.05 -1.40 15.96
N VAL A 4 -10.65 -0.22 16.08
CA VAL A 4 -9.91 1.03 16.10
C VAL A 4 -9.84 1.54 17.53
N THR A 5 -8.61 1.80 18.00
CA THR A 5 -8.38 2.46 19.28
C THR A 5 -7.64 3.76 19.04
N ALA A 6 -8.29 4.87 19.37
CA ALA A 6 -7.65 6.18 19.42
C ALA A 6 -7.24 6.44 20.87
N LYS A 7 -5.97 6.80 21.08
CA LYS A 7 -5.42 7.20 22.38
C LYS A 7 -4.69 8.53 22.24
N PRO A 8 -4.77 9.38 23.27
CA PRO A 8 -4.00 10.61 23.27
C PRO A 8 -2.51 10.30 23.42
N ILE A 9 -1.68 11.20 22.89
CA ILE A 9 -0.23 11.07 22.94
C ILE A 9 0.25 11.56 24.32
N LEU A 10 0.85 10.66 25.11
CA LEU A 10 1.09 10.87 26.53
C LEU A 10 1.86 12.16 26.84
N PHE A 11 2.96 12.42 26.15
CA PHE A 11 3.77 13.62 26.44
C PHE A 11 3.08 14.92 26.02
N LEU A 12 2.09 14.88 25.11
CA LEU A 12 1.28 16.05 24.77
C LEU A 12 0.23 16.34 25.85
N GLU A 13 -0.37 15.30 26.44
CA GLU A 13 -1.32 15.46 27.54
C GLU A 13 -0.67 16.09 28.78
N GLU A 14 0.56 15.69 29.08
CA GLU A 14 1.26 16.12 30.29
C GLU A 14 1.74 17.59 30.23
N ASN A 15 2.04 18.12 29.04
CA ASN A 15 2.84 19.34 28.91
C ASN A 15 2.14 20.56 28.27
N GLN A 16 0.91 20.43 27.75
CA GLN A 16 0.12 21.54 27.15
C GLN A 16 0.96 22.52 26.28
N TYR A 17 1.58 22.00 25.23
CA TYR A 17 2.42 22.80 24.34
C TYR A 17 1.63 23.85 23.54
N SER A 18 2.16 25.08 23.49
CA SER A 18 1.60 26.15 22.65
C SER A 18 2.02 25.96 21.19
N ASN A 19 1.08 26.06 20.25
CA ASN A 19 1.33 25.98 18.80
C ASN A 19 2.11 24.72 18.39
N PHE A 20 1.74 23.58 18.97
CA PHE A 20 2.36 22.29 18.65
C PHE A 20 2.02 21.83 17.23
N GLU A 21 3.04 21.41 16.48
CA GLU A 21 2.87 20.84 15.14
C GLU A 21 3.89 19.73 14.86
N TRP A 22 3.47 18.73 14.10
CA TRP A 22 4.34 17.74 13.48
C TRP A 22 4.92 18.30 12.18
N ILE A 23 6.24 18.27 12.05
CA ILE A 23 6.97 18.94 10.95
C ILE A 23 7.89 18.00 10.17
N GLY A 24 7.99 16.73 10.54
CA GLY A 24 8.73 15.73 9.78
C GLY A 24 8.82 14.39 10.48
N GLU A 25 9.53 13.46 9.87
CA GLU A 25 9.80 12.13 10.39
C GLU A 25 11.27 11.78 10.13
N CYS A 26 11.89 11.10 11.09
CA CYS A 26 13.23 10.57 11.03
C CYS A 26 13.21 9.14 10.49
N GLU A 27 14.35 8.71 9.97
CA GLU A 27 14.58 7.35 9.47
C GLU A 27 14.26 6.23 10.49
N ASP A 28 14.52 6.46 11.78
CA ASP A 28 14.25 5.49 12.85
C ASP A 28 12.76 5.42 13.26
N GLY A 29 11.88 6.11 12.54
CA GLY A 29 10.45 6.26 12.84
C GLY A 29 10.15 7.25 13.96
N SER A 30 11.16 7.98 14.45
CA SER A 30 10.92 9.08 15.38
C SER A 30 10.28 10.25 14.63
N LEU A 31 9.39 11.00 15.28
CA LEU A 31 8.72 12.12 14.63
C LEU A 31 9.34 13.45 15.05
N VAL A 32 9.51 14.37 14.11
CA VAL A 32 10.00 15.72 14.37
C VAL A 32 8.82 16.63 14.65
N CYS A 33 8.86 17.34 15.78
CA CYS A 33 7.83 18.27 16.19
C CYS A 33 8.40 19.62 16.59
N ARG A 34 7.52 20.63 16.59
CA ARG A 34 7.80 21.96 17.11
C ARG A 34 6.73 22.44 18.07
N TRP A 35 7.11 23.37 18.95
CA TRP A 35 6.19 24.19 19.74
C TRP A 35 6.84 25.53 20.08
N GLU A 36 6.05 26.42 20.67
CA GLU A 36 6.52 27.68 21.22
C GLU A 36 6.56 27.61 22.74
N GLU A 37 7.69 28.03 23.33
CA GLU A 37 7.91 28.00 24.78
C GLU A 37 8.57 29.28 25.25
N GLU A 38 8.28 29.68 26.49
CA GLU A 38 8.88 30.84 27.13
C GLU A 38 10.30 30.49 27.62
N VAL A 39 11.31 31.21 27.12
CA VAL A 39 12.73 30.98 27.43
C VAL A 39 13.33 32.24 28.06
N LEU A 40 14.23 32.03 29.02
CA LEU A 40 15.02 33.10 29.63
C LEU A 40 16.11 33.56 28.67
N VAL A 41 15.93 34.74 28.07
CA VAL A 41 16.97 35.36 27.25
C VAL A 41 17.85 36.22 28.15
N GLN A 42 19.15 35.91 28.22
CA GLN A 42 20.13 36.77 28.88
C GLN A 42 20.45 37.94 27.96
N GLY A 43 20.09 39.16 28.36
CA GLY A 43 20.44 40.36 27.61
C GLY A 43 21.96 40.52 27.51
N SER A 44 22.48 40.65 26.29
CA SER A 44 23.86 41.04 26.05
C SER A 44 24.05 42.50 26.47
N THR A 45 24.85 42.75 27.51
CA THR A 45 25.36 44.09 27.80
C THR A 45 26.36 44.47 26.73
N ASP A 46 25.88 45.06 25.63
CA ASP A 46 26.75 45.72 24.67
C ASP A 46 27.44 46.89 25.38
N GLY A 47 28.72 46.69 25.67
CA GLY A 47 29.56 47.63 26.39
C GLY A 47 29.75 48.93 25.61
N SER A 48 29.13 50.01 26.09
CA SER A 48 29.69 51.35 25.93
C SER A 48 29.27 52.27 27.08
N GLY A 49 30.26 52.74 27.84
CA GLY A 49 30.13 53.85 28.80
C GLY A 49 29.98 53.41 30.25
N GLY A 50 31.10 53.41 30.99
CA GLY A 50 31.11 53.11 32.41
C GLY A 50 30.46 54.18 33.27
N ASP A 51 29.83 53.75 34.37
CA ASP A 51 30.16 54.15 35.73
C ASP A 51 29.46 53.19 36.71
N ALA A 52 30.00 53.06 37.91
CA ALA A 52 29.63 52.06 38.91
C ALA A 52 28.15 52.11 39.35
N GLY A 53 27.45 50.96 39.27
CA GLY A 53 26.15 50.77 39.93
C GLY A 53 25.43 49.47 39.54
N VAL A 54 25.51 48.45 40.42
CA VAL A 54 24.63 47.27 40.53
C VAL A 54 24.07 46.74 39.19
N GLU A 55 24.85 45.94 38.46
CA GLU A 55 24.37 45.21 37.29
C GLU A 55 23.52 44.01 37.72
N GLY A 56 22.21 44.22 37.82
CA GLY A 56 21.26 43.13 37.68
C GLY A 56 21.16 42.76 36.20
N ALA A 57 21.66 41.59 35.81
CA ALA A 57 21.33 41.01 34.52
C ALA A 57 19.79 40.92 34.43
N THR A 58 19.19 41.80 33.65
CA THR A 58 17.75 41.77 33.41
C THR A 58 17.50 40.62 32.43
N SER A 59 17.19 39.45 32.98
CA SER A 59 16.65 38.35 32.18
C SER A 59 15.23 38.74 31.79
N SER A 60 14.98 38.85 30.49
CA SER A 60 13.64 39.03 29.95
C SER A 60 13.14 37.67 29.47
N LEU A 61 11.90 37.34 29.82
CA LEU A 61 11.23 36.19 29.23
C LEU A 61 10.82 36.54 27.80
N ALA A 62 11.14 35.66 26.86
CA ALA A 62 10.72 35.76 25.47
C ALA A 62 10.28 34.39 24.96
N PHE A 63 9.34 34.35 24.01
CA PHE A 63 8.96 33.11 23.36
C PHE A 63 10.00 32.71 22.31
N ALA A 64 10.33 31.43 22.31
CA ALA A 64 11.22 30.80 21.35
C ALA A 64 10.57 29.56 20.75
N THR A 65 10.93 29.26 19.51
CA THR A 65 10.56 27.99 18.89
C THR A 65 11.49 26.88 19.38
N GLN A 66 10.90 25.77 19.81
CA GLN A 66 11.61 24.53 20.12
C GLN A 66 11.40 23.55 18.97
N VAL A 67 12.46 22.83 18.60
CA VAL A 67 12.38 21.69 17.68
C VAL A 67 12.90 20.45 18.41
N ALA A 68 12.08 19.41 18.40
CA ALA A 68 12.36 18.17 19.11
C ALA A 68 12.09 16.94 18.25
N VAL A 69 12.59 15.82 18.73
CA VAL A 69 12.30 14.49 18.19
C VAL A 69 11.55 13.68 19.23
N ALA A 70 10.33 13.29 18.89
CA ALA A 70 9.50 12.37 19.64
C ALA A 70 9.89 10.93 19.32
N THR A 71 10.02 10.09 20.35
CA THR A 71 10.35 8.68 20.17
C THR A 71 9.27 7.95 19.36
N PRO A 72 9.59 6.84 18.66
CA PRO A 72 8.60 6.13 17.83
C PRO A 72 7.41 5.57 18.61
N ASP A 73 7.56 5.33 19.91
CA ASP A 73 6.47 4.93 20.82
C ASP A 73 5.62 6.12 21.30
N LEU A 74 6.00 7.34 20.93
CA LEU A 74 5.34 8.61 21.26
C LEU A 74 5.14 8.80 22.77
N HIS A 75 6.03 8.24 23.58
CA HIS A 75 6.01 8.41 25.03
C HIS A 75 6.87 9.57 25.52
N SER A 76 7.85 10.00 24.75
CA SER A 76 8.78 11.07 25.14
C SER A 76 9.23 11.88 23.95
N ALA A 77 9.61 13.14 24.18
CA ALA A 77 10.24 14.00 23.18
C ALA A 77 11.53 14.61 23.73
N GLN A 78 12.55 14.66 22.89
CA GLN A 78 13.84 15.26 23.21
C GLN A 78 14.05 16.51 22.36
N VAL A 79 14.21 17.68 23.00
CA VAL A 79 14.57 18.92 22.33
C VAL A 79 15.94 18.76 21.68
N LEU A 80 16.02 19.04 20.37
CA LEU A 80 17.25 19.05 19.60
C LEU A 80 17.78 20.47 19.42
N TYR A 81 16.89 21.42 19.13
CA TYR A 81 17.29 22.78 18.78
C TYR A 81 16.34 23.80 19.41
N THR A 82 16.91 24.85 20.02
CA THR A 82 16.17 25.96 20.61
C THR A 82 16.53 27.24 19.86
N PHE A 83 15.53 27.88 19.25
CA PHE A 83 15.74 29.17 18.61
C PHE A 83 15.85 30.30 19.64
N ASP A 84 16.48 31.41 19.26
CA ASP A 84 16.56 32.63 20.08
C ASP A 84 15.27 33.47 20.03
N LYS A 85 14.33 33.10 19.16
CA LYS A 85 13.06 33.78 18.89
C LYS A 85 12.02 32.82 18.34
N VAL A 86 10.80 33.30 18.18
CA VAL A 86 9.76 32.58 17.43
C VAL A 86 10.11 32.54 15.94
N VAL A 87 10.25 31.34 15.40
CA VAL A 87 10.53 31.07 13.99
C VAL A 87 9.41 30.21 13.40
N PRO A 88 8.78 30.62 12.29
CA PRO A 88 7.66 29.90 11.69
C PRO A 88 8.16 28.71 10.85
N VAL A 89 8.70 27.70 11.52
CA VAL A 89 9.15 26.44 10.91
C VAL A 89 7.93 25.64 10.45
N VAL A 90 7.90 25.20 9.19
CA VAL A 90 6.77 24.43 8.62
C VAL A 90 7.15 23.00 8.25
N GLN A 91 8.44 22.73 8.09
CA GLN A 91 8.97 21.40 7.80
C GLN A 91 10.40 21.30 8.36
N ALA A 92 10.77 20.12 8.83
CA ALA A 92 12.14 19.81 9.22
C ALA A 92 12.49 18.34 9.02
N SER A 93 13.77 18.07 8.82
CA SER A 93 14.35 16.73 8.76
C SER A 93 15.67 16.71 9.52
N VAL A 94 16.00 15.56 10.12
CA VAL A 94 17.19 15.38 10.95
C VAL A 94 17.99 14.21 10.38
N ASN A 95 19.31 14.37 10.28
CA ASN A 95 20.15 13.30 9.77
C ASN A 95 20.28 12.15 10.80
N ALA A 96 20.64 10.95 10.34
CA ALA A 96 20.71 9.75 11.19
C ALA A 96 21.59 9.92 12.45
N SER A 97 22.69 10.66 12.36
CA SER A 97 23.58 10.95 13.49
C SER A 97 23.08 12.04 14.44
N ARG A 98 21.93 12.67 14.14
CA ARG A 98 21.34 13.80 14.89
C ARG A 98 22.32 14.95 15.13
N THR A 99 23.15 15.24 14.12
CA THR A 99 24.15 16.32 14.15
C THR A 99 23.69 17.55 13.39
N LEU A 100 22.87 17.38 12.35
CA LEU A 100 22.33 18.45 11.53
C LEU A 100 20.80 18.43 11.53
N LEU A 101 20.22 19.63 11.60
CA LEU A 101 18.80 19.89 11.46
C LEU A 101 18.58 20.71 10.17
N GLY A 102 17.91 20.13 9.18
CA GLY A 102 17.39 20.85 8.04
C GLY A 102 15.99 21.37 8.35
N PHE A 103 15.69 22.63 8.06
CA PHE A 103 14.36 23.19 8.32
C PHE A 103 13.94 24.23 7.29
N VAL A 104 12.63 24.32 7.06
CA VAL A 104 11.97 25.28 6.17
C VAL A 104 11.15 26.25 7.02
N THR A 105 11.29 27.54 6.72
CA THR A 105 10.46 28.60 7.32
C THR A 105 9.48 29.15 6.31
N ARG A 106 8.28 29.52 6.78
CA ARG A 106 7.25 30.19 5.96
C ARG A 106 6.94 31.56 6.52
N ARG A 107 7.10 32.60 5.69
CA ARG A 107 6.72 33.98 6.03
C ARG A 107 5.58 34.44 5.13
N ASN A 108 4.55 35.03 5.72
CA ASN A 108 3.50 35.69 4.95
C ASN A 108 3.98 37.09 4.56
N ALA A 109 4.25 37.29 3.27
CA ALA A 109 4.90 38.49 2.76
C ALA A 109 3.93 39.45 2.04
N GLY A 110 2.65 39.48 2.41
CA GLY A 110 1.62 40.37 1.83
C GLY A 110 1.23 40.06 0.37
N GLU A 111 2.19 39.60 -0.44
CA GLU A 111 2.07 39.11 -1.82
C GLU A 111 1.93 37.57 -1.88
N GLY A 112 1.81 36.90 -0.73
CA GLY A 112 1.72 35.45 -0.60
C GLY A 112 2.76 34.86 0.37
N ASN A 113 2.77 33.54 0.48
CA ASN A 113 3.73 32.81 1.31
C ASN A 113 5.11 32.78 0.64
N LYS A 114 6.16 33.05 1.42
CA LYS A 114 7.56 32.85 1.03
C LYS A 114 8.21 31.79 1.90
N TYR A 115 8.87 30.84 1.25
CA TYR A 115 9.56 29.71 1.86
C TYR A 115 11.07 29.92 1.77
N SER A 116 11.77 29.64 2.86
CA SER A 116 13.23 29.70 2.93
C SER A 116 13.78 28.49 3.66
N ALA A 117 14.87 27.91 3.14
CA ALA A 117 15.47 26.68 3.67
C ALA A 117 16.84 26.93 4.33
N TYR A 118 17.07 26.23 5.43
CA TYR A 118 18.25 26.37 6.27
C TYR A 118 18.73 25.01 6.80
N VAL A 119 20.00 24.96 7.18
CA VAL A 119 20.60 23.84 7.91
C VAL A 119 21.28 24.39 9.16
N ALA A 120 20.98 23.81 10.32
CA ALA A 120 21.58 24.17 11.60
C ALA A 120 22.38 23.01 12.19
N GLU A 121 23.48 23.34 12.86
CA GLU A 121 24.22 22.42 13.71
C GLU A 121 23.47 22.23 15.04
N ILE A 122 23.22 20.98 15.41
CA ILE A 122 22.49 20.65 16.64
C ILE A 122 23.37 20.85 17.87
N LEU A 123 24.64 20.41 17.81
CA LEU A 123 25.60 20.54 18.91
C LEU A 123 27.03 20.75 18.35
N PRO A 124 27.66 21.92 18.61
CA PRO A 124 27.13 23.09 19.33
C PRO A 124 26.08 23.88 18.51
N GLN A 125 25.07 24.44 19.19
CA GLN A 125 24.10 25.33 18.54
C GLN A 125 24.77 26.69 18.25
N GLY A 126 25.22 26.90 17.02
CA GLY A 126 25.92 28.12 16.63
C GLY A 126 26.05 28.35 15.11
N GLY A 127 26.13 27.28 14.32
CA GLY A 127 26.13 27.36 12.86
C GLY A 127 24.72 27.22 12.27
N VAL A 128 24.16 28.30 11.71
CA VAL A 128 22.97 28.24 10.85
C VAL A 128 23.36 28.69 9.44
N PHE A 129 23.21 27.79 8.48
CA PHE A 129 23.56 27.97 7.09
C PHE A 129 22.30 28.16 6.25
N SER A 130 22.22 29.27 5.52
CA SER A 130 21.16 29.46 4.53
C SER A 130 21.50 28.70 3.25
N LEU A 131 20.54 27.98 2.68
CA LEU A 131 20.68 27.36 1.37
C LEU A 131 20.52 28.37 0.22
N ASN A 132 20.35 29.66 0.54
CA ASN A 132 20.08 30.75 -0.42
C ASN A 132 18.84 30.51 -1.30
N ILE A 133 17.85 29.79 -0.77
CA ILE A 133 16.55 29.59 -1.41
C ILE A 133 15.54 30.50 -0.69
N ASP A 134 14.90 31.40 -1.46
CA ASP A 134 13.78 32.22 -1.02
C ASP A 134 12.78 32.33 -2.18
N CYS A 135 11.68 31.57 -2.10
CA CYS A 135 10.71 31.47 -3.19
C CYS A 135 9.27 31.36 -2.69
N SER A 136 8.29 31.53 -3.57
CA SER A 136 6.87 31.42 -3.23
C SER A 136 6.32 29.99 -3.33
N ARG A 137 7.21 29.01 -3.50
CA ARG A 137 6.85 27.61 -3.76
C ARG A 137 7.23 26.76 -2.55
N GLN A 138 6.44 25.74 -2.25
CA GLN A 138 6.70 24.85 -1.13
C GLN A 138 8.07 24.18 -1.26
N ILE A 139 8.75 24.07 -0.13
CA ILE A 139 10.03 23.38 0.01
C ILE A 139 9.84 22.19 0.95
N LEU A 140 10.38 21.03 0.57
CA LEU A 140 10.56 19.86 1.43
C LEU A 140 12.05 19.53 1.50
N LEU A 141 12.53 19.14 2.67
CA LEU A 141 13.91 18.76 2.92
C LEU A 141 13.93 17.36 3.52
N GLU A 142 14.75 16.45 2.99
CA GLU A 142 14.90 15.10 3.53
C GLU A 142 16.35 14.64 3.53
N PHE A 143 16.89 14.26 4.68
CA PHE A 143 18.22 13.65 4.72
C PHE A 143 18.19 12.26 4.08
N LEU A 144 19.17 11.99 3.21
CA LEU A 144 19.34 10.67 2.61
C LEU A 144 19.80 9.66 3.65
N HIS A 145 19.19 8.47 3.62
CA HIS A 145 19.63 7.37 4.45
C HIS A 145 20.87 6.71 3.84
N THR A 146 21.94 6.61 4.61
CA THR A 146 23.14 5.85 4.24
C THR A 146 23.26 4.65 5.18
N GLU A 147 23.50 3.45 4.65
CA GLU A 147 23.56 2.18 5.40
C GLU A 147 24.65 2.09 6.51
N GLU A 148 25.31 3.19 6.86
CA GLU A 148 26.27 3.23 7.95
C GLU A 148 25.59 3.71 9.24
N GLY A 149 24.84 2.81 9.88
CA GLY A 149 24.56 2.88 11.33
C GLY A 149 25.82 2.72 12.20
N GLY A 150 27.02 2.78 11.58
CA GLY A 150 28.30 2.85 12.26
C GLY A 150 28.69 4.31 12.44
N LYS A 151 29.18 4.65 13.63
CA LYS A 151 29.98 5.87 13.81
C LYS A 151 30.95 5.98 12.64
N PRO A 152 31.10 7.17 12.02
CA PRO A 152 32.04 7.36 10.92
C PRO A 152 33.40 6.80 11.36
N LEU A 153 33.95 5.88 10.54
CA LEU A 153 35.24 5.25 10.83
C LEU A 153 36.39 6.25 10.74
N GLU A 154 36.15 7.43 10.15
CA GLU A 154 37.10 8.51 9.88
C GLU A 154 36.65 9.81 10.56
N ASP A 155 37.59 10.74 10.77
CA ASP A 155 37.33 12.09 11.33
C ASP A 155 36.54 13.02 10.38
N SER A 156 36.11 12.50 9.22
CA SER A 156 35.32 13.22 8.22
C SER A 156 34.19 12.37 7.67
N TRP A 157 33.00 12.97 7.50
CA TRP A 157 31.83 12.30 6.92
C TRP A 157 31.00 13.30 6.09
N ILE A 158 30.16 12.82 5.16
CA ILE A 158 29.33 13.68 4.30
C ILE A 158 27.85 13.41 4.53
N ALA A 159 27.15 14.38 5.10
CA ALA A 159 25.69 14.34 5.20
C ALA A 159 25.06 14.83 3.89
N LYS A 160 24.14 14.05 3.33
CA LYS A 160 23.43 14.40 2.09
C LYS A 160 21.99 14.77 2.39
N LEU A 161 21.55 15.94 1.91
CA LEU A 161 20.21 16.48 2.08
C LEU A 161 19.54 16.63 0.70
N LEU A 162 18.39 16.01 0.52
CA LEU A 162 17.52 16.27 -0.62
C LEU A 162 16.69 17.51 -0.36
N VAL A 163 16.66 18.40 -1.35
CA VAL A 163 15.90 19.65 -1.32
C VAL A 163 14.97 19.68 -2.51
N PHE A 164 13.68 19.70 -2.22
CA PHE A 164 12.60 19.73 -3.20
C PHE A 164 12.04 21.14 -3.24
N VAL A 165 12.10 21.79 -4.39
CA VAL A 165 11.44 23.08 -4.62
C VAL A 165 10.37 22.85 -5.68
N HIS A 166 9.10 22.90 -5.27
CA HIS A 166 7.96 22.55 -6.11
C HIS A 166 7.99 23.26 -7.48
N ARG A 167 7.70 22.54 -8.58
CA ARG A 167 7.77 23.05 -9.98
C ARG A 167 9.12 23.61 -10.42
N GLU A 168 10.16 23.53 -9.61
CA GLU A 168 11.51 24.02 -9.92
C GLU A 168 12.52 22.89 -9.96
N SER A 169 12.89 22.28 -8.83
CA SER A 169 13.97 21.30 -8.86
C SER A 169 14.00 20.39 -7.65
N ILE A 170 14.63 19.23 -7.83
CA ILE A 170 15.09 18.38 -6.74
C ILE A 170 16.62 18.36 -6.83
N ALA A 171 17.29 18.71 -5.73
CA ALA A 171 18.75 18.78 -5.66
C ALA A 171 19.28 18.08 -4.40
N ILE A 172 20.50 17.56 -4.48
CA ILE A 172 21.25 17.01 -3.35
C ILE A 172 22.24 18.07 -2.89
N TYR A 173 22.22 18.39 -1.60
CA TYR A 173 23.22 19.20 -0.91
C TYR A 173 24.08 18.27 -0.06
N SER A 174 25.38 18.23 -0.34
CA SER A 174 26.35 17.40 0.38
C SER A 174 27.17 18.25 1.32
N PHE A 175 26.98 18.06 2.63
CA PHE A 175 27.64 18.79 3.71
C PHE A 175 28.84 17.98 4.22
N PRO A 176 30.09 18.43 3.99
CA PRO A 176 31.26 17.83 4.63
C PRO A 176 31.26 18.20 6.11
N LEU A 177 31.35 17.20 6.98
CA LEU A 177 31.44 17.34 8.42
C LEU A 177 32.81 16.85 8.91
N SER A 178 33.44 17.60 9.81
CA SER A 178 34.57 17.10 10.63
C SER A 178 34.25 17.10 12.11
N LEU A 179 35.01 16.26 12.82
CA LEU A 179 34.98 16.19 14.27
C LEU A 179 35.85 17.29 14.88
N LYS A 180 35.22 18.33 15.44
CA LYS A 180 35.88 19.37 16.22
C LYS A 180 36.08 18.92 17.67
N ASP A 181 37.29 19.10 18.18
CA ASP A 181 37.70 18.83 19.57
C ASP A 181 37.34 17.41 20.06
N GLY A 182 37.23 16.44 19.14
CA GLY A 182 36.91 15.05 19.43
C GLY A 182 35.47 14.79 19.93
N THR A 183 34.60 15.79 19.95
CA THR A 183 33.30 15.71 20.65
C THR A 183 32.10 16.23 19.86
N SER A 184 32.29 17.11 18.88
CA SER A 184 31.20 17.74 18.12
C SER A 184 31.45 17.73 16.62
N TRP A 185 30.42 17.44 15.83
CA TRP A 185 30.49 17.48 14.37
C TRP A 185 30.07 18.86 13.88
N ILE A 186 30.93 19.50 13.08
CA ILE A 186 30.66 20.81 12.48
C ILE A 186 30.77 20.73 10.96
N VAL A 187 30.11 21.65 10.27
CA VAL A 187 30.22 21.80 8.82
C VAL A 187 31.55 22.48 8.48
N ASP A 188 32.38 21.82 7.68
CA ASP A 188 33.74 22.30 7.38
C ASP A 188 33.80 23.30 6.24
N ASP A 189 32.94 23.12 5.24
CA ASP A 189 33.00 23.85 3.97
C ASP A 189 31.58 24.04 3.40
N GLN A 190 31.47 24.85 2.35
CA GLN A 190 30.22 25.05 1.64
C GLN A 190 29.68 23.73 1.05
N PRO A 191 28.36 23.51 1.10
CA PRO A 191 27.79 22.28 0.60
C PRO A 191 27.94 22.17 -0.93
N LEU A 192 28.35 21.00 -1.40
CA LEU A 192 28.32 20.69 -2.83
C LEU A 192 26.88 20.43 -3.26
N THR A 193 26.44 21.10 -4.32
CA THR A 193 25.06 20.99 -4.83
C THR A 193 25.02 20.25 -6.17
N GLU A 194 24.17 19.23 -6.26
CA GLU A 194 23.90 18.46 -7.49
C GLU A 194 22.41 18.51 -7.83
N SER A 195 22.07 18.88 -9.07
CA SER A 195 20.67 18.84 -9.54
C SER A 195 20.30 17.43 -10.01
N VAL A 196 19.24 16.87 -9.42
CA VAL A 196 18.70 15.54 -9.75
C VAL A 196 17.54 15.66 -10.74
N VAL A 197 16.59 16.55 -10.45
CA VAL A 197 15.41 16.81 -11.28
C VAL A 197 15.31 18.31 -11.53
N ARG A 198 15.01 18.70 -12.77
CA ARG A 198 14.95 20.11 -13.22
C ARG A 198 13.56 20.73 -13.25
N SER A 199 12.49 19.94 -13.12
CA SER A 199 11.11 20.38 -12.96
C SER A 199 10.22 19.17 -12.72
N PHE A 200 9.23 19.32 -11.85
CA PHE A 200 8.26 18.27 -11.50
C PHE A 200 6.95 18.92 -11.02
N VAL A 201 5.86 18.18 -11.10
CA VAL A 201 4.51 18.64 -10.68
C VAL A 201 4.15 18.08 -9.30
N TRP A 202 4.67 16.90 -8.99
CA TRP A 202 4.49 16.23 -7.71
C TRP A 202 5.69 15.34 -7.43
N ALA A 203 6.06 15.18 -6.16
CA ALA A 203 7.10 14.25 -5.74
C ALA A 203 6.78 13.64 -4.37
N GLN A 204 7.24 12.41 -4.15
CA GLN A 204 7.22 11.70 -2.87
C GLN A 204 8.59 11.10 -2.59
N TRP A 205 9.08 11.31 -1.38
CA TRP A 205 10.24 10.62 -0.84
C TRP A 205 9.80 9.40 -0.02
N GLU A 206 10.46 8.26 -0.23
CA GLU A 206 10.27 7.05 0.57
C GLU A 206 11.59 6.71 1.29
N PRO A 207 11.72 7.08 2.59
CA PRO A 207 12.97 6.97 3.33
C PRO A 207 13.52 5.54 3.43
N HIS A 208 12.67 4.54 3.70
CA HIS A 208 13.11 3.16 3.98
C HIS A 208 13.91 2.51 2.85
N HIS A 209 13.54 2.84 1.63
CA HIS A 209 14.12 2.25 0.44
C HIS A 209 14.94 3.25 -0.36
N ASN A 210 15.07 4.49 0.12
CA ASN A 210 15.74 5.58 -0.59
C ASN A 210 15.20 5.75 -2.02
N HIS A 211 13.87 5.71 -2.16
CA HIS A 211 13.21 5.92 -3.44
C HIS A 211 12.66 7.34 -3.54
N LEU A 212 12.82 7.93 -4.71
CA LEU A 212 12.15 9.18 -5.08
C LEU A 212 11.18 8.91 -6.21
N TYR A 213 9.90 9.19 -5.97
CA TYR A 213 8.87 9.23 -7.00
C TYR A 213 8.62 10.66 -7.41
N TYR A 214 8.54 10.95 -8.69
CA TYR A 214 8.13 12.28 -9.16
C TYR A 214 7.32 12.22 -10.45
N LEU A 215 6.35 13.12 -10.56
CA LEU A 215 5.50 13.33 -11.71
C LEU A 215 6.05 14.47 -12.55
N HIS A 216 6.21 14.26 -13.85
CA HIS A 216 6.61 15.30 -14.78
C HIS A 216 5.85 15.12 -16.10
N TYR A 217 5.82 16.17 -16.92
CA TYR A 217 5.22 16.11 -18.24
C TYR A 217 6.27 15.78 -19.28
N ARG A 218 6.04 14.72 -20.06
CA ARG A 218 6.86 14.46 -21.24
C ARG A 218 6.36 15.33 -22.40
N PRO A 219 7.23 16.09 -23.07
CA PRO A 219 6.84 16.82 -24.26
C PRO A 219 6.40 15.84 -25.36
N PRO A 220 5.39 16.21 -26.19
CA PRO A 220 4.93 15.35 -27.26
C PRO A 220 6.08 15.01 -28.22
N PRO A 221 6.16 13.76 -28.74
CA PRO A 221 7.20 13.40 -29.70
C PRO A 221 7.11 14.30 -30.93
N GLU A 222 8.26 14.74 -31.46
CA GLU A 222 8.30 15.60 -32.65
C GLU A 222 7.53 14.96 -33.81
N ALA A 223 6.61 15.72 -34.40
CA ALA A 223 5.76 15.29 -35.51
C ALA A 223 6.62 14.87 -36.71
N GLY A 224 6.82 13.56 -36.88
CA GLY A 224 7.65 13.01 -37.96
C GLY A 224 7.98 11.52 -37.87
N LEU A 225 7.73 10.85 -36.74
CA LEU A 225 8.10 9.45 -36.53
C LEU A 225 6.93 8.50 -36.17
N THR A 226 5.69 8.97 -36.12
CA THR A 226 4.51 8.12 -35.85
C THR A 226 4.02 7.44 -37.14
N LEU A 227 4.65 6.33 -37.50
CA LEU A 227 4.10 5.38 -38.47
C LEU A 227 2.94 4.59 -37.80
N GLY A 228 1.72 5.07 -37.98
CA GLY A 228 0.55 4.18 -38.09
C GLY A 228 -0.30 3.86 -36.85
N SER A 229 -0.50 4.79 -35.90
CA SER A 229 -1.63 4.68 -34.95
C SER A 229 -2.68 5.76 -35.27
N GLY A 230 -3.90 5.34 -35.60
CA GLY A 230 -5.03 6.21 -35.95
C GLY A 230 -5.65 6.91 -34.74
N GLU A 231 -4.85 7.48 -33.84
CA GLU A 231 -5.32 8.38 -32.79
C GLU A 231 -5.58 9.77 -33.39
N ALA A 232 -6.66 10.44 -32.96
CA ALA A 232 -7.02 11.77 -33.46
C ALA A 232 -5.86 12.76 -33.25
N GLU A 233 -5.53 13.57 -34.27
CA GLU A 233 -4.39 14.50 -34.28
C GLU A 233 -4.30 15.43 -33.05
N ASP A 234 -5.41 15.65 -32.34
CA ASP A 234 -5.51 16.52 -31.16
C ASP A 234 -5.03 15.86 -29.84
N ASP A 235 -5.00 14.51 -29.77
CA ASP A 235 -4.59 13.76 -28.57
C ASP A 235 -3.08 13.47 -28.55
N ALA A 236 -2.45 13.43 -29.73
CA ALA A 236 -1.01 13.23 -29.88
C ALA A 236 -0.16 14.45 -29.46
N LEU A 237 -0.77 15.63 -29.38
CA LEU A 237 -0.10 16.90 -29.05
C LEU A 237 -0.12 17.22 -27.54
N ARG A 238 -0.88 16.46 -26.73
CA ARG A 238 -1.00 16.73 -25.29
C ARG A 238 0.20 16.18 -24.51
N PRO A 239 0.80 16.98 -23.60
CA PRO A 239 1.85 16.48 -22.73
C PRO A 239 1.30 15.37 -21.82
N ARG A 240 1.90 14.19 -21.89
CA ARG A 240 1.46 13.03 -21.09
C ARG A 240 2.17 13.04 -19.73
N PRO A 241 1.44 12.97 -18.60
CA PRO A 241 2.08 12.89 -17.30
C PRO A 241 2.78 11.54 -17.14
N MET A 242 4.02 11.60 -16.71
CA MET A 242 4.92 10.46 -16.53
C MET A 242 5.38 10.42 -15.08
N LEU A 243 5.10 9.31 -14.40
CA LEU A 243 5.66 9.02 -13.09
C LEU A 243 7.01 8.33 -13.27
N THR A 244 8.03 8.89 -12.62
CA THR A 244 9.40 8.35 -12.62
C THR A 244 9.80 7.96 -11.21
N ALA A 245 10.46 6.82 -11.05
CA ALA A 245 11.12 6.43 -9.80
C ALA A 245 12.64 6.46 -9.95
N LEU A 246 13.32 7.09 -9.00
CA LEU A 246 14.77 7.04 -8.83
C LEU A 246 15.13 6.22 -7.59
N GLN A 247 16.14 5.36 -7.72
CA GLN A 247 16.77 4.66 -6.60
C GLN A 247 18.06 5.39 -6.23
N PHE A 248 18.20 5.77 -4.97
CA PHE A 248 19.46 6.27 -4.43
C PHE A 248 20.25 5.14 -3.78
N HIS A 249 21.58 5.24 -3.88
CA HIS A 249 22.53 4.27 -3.36
C HIS A 249 23.56 4.99 -2.49
N PRO A 250 24.03 4.41 -1.36
CA PRO A 250 24.98 5.09 -0.47
C PRO A 250 26.29 5.52 -1.15
N HIS A 251 26.88 4.62 -1.94
CA HIS A 251 28.22 4.81 -2.56
C HIS A 251 28.20 4.77 -4.09
N LYS A 252 27.02 4.82 -4.71
CA LYS A 252 26.86 4.76 -6.17
C LYS A 252 25.95 5.88 -6.66
N PRO A 253 26.04 6.30 -7.94
CA PRO A 253 25.10 7.25 -8.49
C PRO A 253 23.67 6.72 -8.39
N HIS A 254 22.71 7.62 -8.25
CA HIS A 254 21.30 7.28 -8.35
C HIS A 254 20.97 6.80 -9.76
N GLU A 255 19.93 5.98 -9.89
CA GLU A 255 19.50 5.42 -11.18
C GLU A 255 17.98 5.57 -11.36
N THR A 256 17.52 5.73 -12.59
CA THR A 256 16.10 5.71 -12.93
C THR A 256 15.64 4.28 -13.15
N VAL A 257 14.81 3.76 -12.25
CA VAL A 257 14.38 2.35 -12.25
C VAL A 257 13.03 2.11 -12.91
N LEU A 258 12.15 3.11 -12.89
CA LEU A 258 10.78 3.01 -13.38
C LEU A 258 10.36 4.30 -14.09
N ASN A 259 9.66 4.16 -15.22
CA ASN A 259 8.88 5.22 -15.87
C ASN A 259 7.52 4.66 -16.29
N VAL A 260 6.44 5.26 -15.79
CA VAL A 260 5.05 4.83 -16.05
C VAL A 260 4.25 6.03 -16.57
N PRO A 261 3.62 5.94 -17.75
CA PRO A 261 2.63 6.93 -18.15
C PRO A 261 1.39 6.79 -17.26
N LEU A 262 0.88 7.92 -16.74
CA LEU A 262 -0.34 7.92 -15.95
C LEU A 262 -1.49 8.58 -16.72
N GLU A 263 -2.68 8.02 -16.57
CA GLU A 263 -3.92 8.65 -17.02
C GLU A 263 -4.60 9.29 -15.82
N LEU A 264 -4.27 10.55 -15.56
CA LEU A 264 -4.80 11.29 -14.43
C LEU A 264 -5.98 12.14 -14.89
N SER A 265 -7.19 11.70 -14.53
CA SER A 265 -8.43 12.44 -14.78
C SER A 265 -8.38 13.79 -14.05
N GLY A 266 -8.72 14.89 -14.74
CA GLY A 266 -8.87 16.22 -14.14
C GLY A 266 -7.65 17.16 -14.27
N LEU A 267 -6.48 16.69 -14.76
CA LEU A 267 -5.33 17.59 -14.97
C LEU A 267 -5.48 18.55 -16.16
N GLU A 268 -6.39 18.26 -17.10
CA GLU A 268 -6.59 19.04 -18.32
C GLU A 268 -7.07 20.48 -18.08
N HIS A 269 -7.56 20.74 -16.87
CA HIS A 269 -8.06 22.06 -16.46
C HIS A 269 -7.24 22.66 -15.33
N SER A 270 -6.01 22.19 -15.09
CA SER A 270 -5.12 22.80 -14.11
C SER A 270 -5.04 24.30 -14.41
N PRO A 271 -5.62 25.16 -13.56
CA PRO A 271 -5.37 26.58 -13.66
C PRO A 271 -3.91 26.71 -13.24
N LEU A 272 -3.04 26.91 -14.22
CA LEU A 272 -1.61 27.15 -14.03
C LEU A 272 -1.33 28.26 -13.00
N ASP A 273 -2.36 29.06 -12.66
CA ASP A 273 -2.35 30.24 -11.80
C ASP A 273 -3.19 30.15 -10.51
N LEU A 274 -3.71 28.99 -10.06
CA LEU A 274 -4.28 28.94 -8.70
C LEU A 274 -3.15 28.99 -7.65
N SER A 275 -3.24 30.05 -6.85
CA SER A 275 -2.28 30.54 -5.86
C SER A 275 -1.86 29.51 -4.82
N GLY A 276 -0.55 29.40 -4.60
CA GLY A 276 0.19 29.49 -3.31
C GLY A 276 -0.29 28.81 -2.01
N ASP A 277 -1.44 28.16 -2.00
CA ASP A 277 -2.07 27.56 -0.82
C ASP A 277 -1.62 26.10 -0.71
N TYR A 278 -0.36 25.93 -0.32
CA TYR A 278 0.19 24.62 0.01
C TYR A 278 -0.34 24.14 1.36
N ARG A 279 -0.61 22.84 1.45
CA ARG A 279 -0.80 22.15 2.72
C ARG A 279 0.60 21.81 3.26
N ASP A 280 1.07 22.56 4.24
CA ASP A 280 2.36 22.30 4.89
C ASP A 280 2.21 21.09 5.83
N GLN A 281 2.30 19.88 5.27
CA GLN A 281 2.16 18.62 5.99
C GLN A 281 3.50 17.85 5.95
N GLY A 282 4.36 18.13 6.93
CA GLY A 282 5.71 17.54 7.00
C GLY A 282 5.74 16.02 7.08
N LEU A 283 4.67 15.38 7.59
CA LEU A 283 4.56 13.92 7.73
C LEU A 283 4.23 13.18 6.43
N LEU A 284 3.87 13.87 5.34
CA LEU A 284 3.55 13.18 4.08
C LEU A 284 4.79 12.81 3.27
N HIS A 285 5.93 13.47 3.47
CA HIS A 285 7.09 13.37 2.58
C HIS A 285 6.75 13.65 1.10
N THR A 286 5.72 14.46 0.85
CA THR A 286 5.27 14.83 -0.50
C THR A 286 5.33 16.32 -0.73
N VAL A 287 5.60 16.71 -1.98
CA VAL A 287 5.48 18.08 -2.46
C VAL A 287 4.68 18.06 -3.75
N GLY A 288 3.64 18.88 -3.83
CA GLY A 288 2.81 18.98 -5.01
C GLY A 288 1.72 20.02 -4.87
N ASP A 289 0.91 20.15 -5.91
CA ASP A 289 -0.28 20.97 -5.86
C ASP A 289 -1.34 20.37 -4.92
N ALA A 290 -2.06 21.22 -4.17
CA ALA A 290 -3.05 20.78 -3.18
C ALA A 290 -4.25 20.01 -3.77
N TRP A 291 -4.47 20.09 -5.08
CA TRP A 291 -5.54 19.38 -5.80
C TRP A 291 -5.08 18.01 -6.33
N LEU A 292 -3.78 17.72 -6.34
CA LEU A 292 -3.22 16.45 -6.77
C LEU A 292 -2.84 15.60 -5.57
N ASP A 293 -3.74 14.70 -5.17
CA ASP A 293 -3.47 13.72 -4.12
C ASP A 293 -3.05 12.39 -4.75
N LEU A 294 -1.73 12.23 -4.86
CA LEU A 294 -1.06 11.06 -5.40
C LEU A 294 -0.18 10.44 -4.30
N ARG A 295 -0.20 9.12 -4.16
CA ARG A 295 0.62 8.36 -3.22
C ARG A 295 1.13 7.10 -3.88
N VAL A 296 2.43 6.83 -3.73
CA VAL A 296 3.03 5.56 -4.16
C VAL A 296 3.32 4.73 -2.92
N VAL A 297 2.79 3.51 -2.88
CA VAL A 297 3.02 2.57 -1.77
C VAL A 297 3.70 1.33 -2.30
N THR A 298 4.78 0.91 -1.65
CA THR A 298 5.62 -0.20 -2.11
C THR A 298 5.91 -1.21 -1.02
N SER A 299 5.93 -2.48 -1.39
CA SER A 299 6.33 -3.59 -0.52
C SER A 299 7.72 -4.10 -0.89
N PRO A 300 8.53 -4.54 0.08
CA PRO A 300 9.74 -5.32 -0.18
C PRO A 300 9.48 -6.62 -0.95
N THR A 301 8.22 -7.07 -1.06
CA THR A 301 7.80 -8.27 -1.81
C THR A 301 7.61 -8.02 -3.32
N GLY A 302 7.67 -6.75 -3.76
CA GLY A 302 7.49 -6.36 -5.17
C GLY A 302 6.10 -5.83 -5.51
N ALA A 303 5.20 -5.68 -4.54
CA ALA A 303 3.94 -4.96 -4.75
C ALA A 303 4.22 -3.46 -4.89
N VAL A 304 3.70 -2.83 -5.96
CA VAL A 304 3.82 -1.38 -6.19
C VAL A 304 2.46 -0.84 -6.62
N CYS A 305 1.90 0.01 -5.77
CA CYS A 305 0.58 0.61 -5.93
C CYS A 305 0.71 2.12 -6.11
N ILE A 306 0.18 2.66 -7.21
CA ILE A 306 0.09 4.11 -7.44
C ILE A 306 -1.35 4.53 -7.21
N CYS A 307 -1.58 5.27 -6.14
CA CYS A 307 -2.90 5.64 -5.64
C CYS A 307 -3.18 7.11 -5.94
N HIS A 308 -4.27 7.40 -6.64
CA HIS A 308 -4.70 8.76 -7.00
C HIS A 308 -6.12 9.00 -6.52
N HIS A 309 -6.32 10.04 -5.72
CA HIS A 309 -7.64 10.47 -5.25
C HIS A 309 -8.13 11.69 -6.04
N TYR A 310 -9.41 11.71 -6.39
CA TYR A 310 -10.05 12.83 -7.07
C TYR A 310 -11.54 12.92 -6.74
N ILE A 311 -12.09 14.12 -6.91
CA ILE A 311 -13.48 14.45 -6.61
C ILE A 311 -14.13 15.04 -7.85
N TYR A 312 -15.35 14.61 -8.16
CA TYR A 312 -16.10 15.19 -9.28
C TYR A 312 -17.59 15.24 -9.00
N LYS A 313 -18.28 16.12 -9.73
CA LYS A 313 -19.74 16.26 -9.66
C LYS A 313 -20.39 15.67 -10.91
N SER A 314 -21.55 15.03 -10.74
CA SER A 314 -22.37 14.63 -11.89
C SER A 314 -22.85 15.87 -12.64
N ARG A 315 -22.70 15.87 -13.98
CA ARG A 315 -23.19 16.94 -14.87
C ARG A 315 -24.71 17.18 -14.77
N LEU A 316 -25.45 16.19 -14.28
CA LEU A 316 -26.91 16.23 -14.16
C LEU A 316 -27.40 16.75 -12.79
N ALA A 317 -26.50 16.96 -11.82
CA ALA A 317 -26.89 17.33 -10.46
C ALA A 317 -27.05 18.86 -10.32
N GLU A 318 -28.23 19.30 -9.87
CA GLU A 318 -28.47 20.70 -9.50
C GLU A 318 -27.49 21.15 -8.38
N THR A 319 -27.08 22.42 -8.39
CA THR A 319 -26.27 23.00 -7.30
C THR A 319 -27.18 23.43 -6.16
N PRO A 320 -27.06 22.84 -4.96
CA PRO A 320 -27.84 23.28 -3.80
C PRO A 320 -27.47 24.72 -3.39
N ALA A 321 -28.34 25.34 -2.60
CA ALA A 321 -28.13 26.72 -2.12
C ALA A 321 -26.92 26.85 -1.17
N ASP A 322 -26.61 25.79 -0.43
CA ASP A 322 -25.38 25.67 0.36
C ASP A 322 -24.34 24.82 -0.40
N PRO A 323 -23.23 25.43 -0.87
CA PRO A 323 -22.17 24.73 -1.60
C PRO A 323 -21.57 23.55 -0.82
N GLU A 324 -21.47 23.65 0.50
CA GLU A 324 -20.83 22.63 1.35
C GLU A 324 -21.65 21.34 1.45
N SER A 325 -22.97 21.47 1.31
CA SER A 325 -23.92 20.36 1.26
C SER A 325 -24.02 19.67 -0.11
N CYS A 326 -23.29 20.15 -1.12
CA CYS A 326 -23.36 19.59 -2.46
C CYS A 326 -22.82 18.16 -2.48
N ALA A 327 -23.70 17.20 -2.78
CA ALA A 327 -23.31 15.81 -2.97
C ALA A 327 -22.39 15.67 -4.20
N VAL A 328 -21.23 15.06 -3.99
CA VAL A 328 -20.22 14.78 -5.02
C VAL A 328 -19.86 13.30 -5.04
N TYR A 329 -19.10 12.91 -6.06
CA TYR A 329 -18.50 11.59 -6.16
C TYR A 329 -17.07 11.72 -5.64
N LEU A 330 -16.78 11.01 -4.56
CA LEU A 330 -15.43 10.78 -4.10
C LEU A 330 -14.89 9.55 -4.82
N ALA A 331 -13.78 9.67 -5.52
CA ALA A 331 -13.19 8.57 -6.24
C ALA A 331 -11.70 8.43 -5.95
N TYR A 332 -11.21 7.21 -6.13
CA TYR A 332 -9.79 6.95 -6.15
C TYR A 332 -9.46 5.85 -7.15
N SER A 333 -8.23 5.86 -7.64
CA SER A 333 -7.70 4.86 -8.57
C SER A 333 -6.41 4.30 -8.03
N VAL A 334 -6.25 2.97 -8.11
CA VAL A 334 -5.06 2.26 -7.66
C VAL A 334 -4.49 1.51 -8.85
N THR A 335 -3.36 1.97 -9.37
CA THR A 335 -2.60 1.26 -10.40
C THR A 335 -1.75 0.19 -9.73
N LEU A 336 -2.06 -1.07 -9.98
CA LEU A 336 -1.35 -2.24 -9.48
C LEU A 336 -0.32 -2.67 -10.53
N LEU A 337 0.90 -2.15 -10.42
CA LEU A 337 1.93 -2.40 -11.45
C LEU A 337 2.28 -3.88 -11.57
N HIS A 338 2.28 -4.61 -10.45
CA HIS A 338 2.59 -6.05 -10.44
C HIS A 338 1.54 -6.91 -11.14
N HIS A 339 0.31 -6.42 -11.30
CA HIS A 339 -0.77 -7.10 -12.04
C HIS A 339 -1.05 -6.49 -13.41
N GLY A 340 -0.45 -5.33 -13.72
CA GLY A 340 -0.71 -4.63 -14.97
C GLY A 340 -2.17 -4.16 -15.09
N CYS A 341 -2.79 -3.72 -13.99
CA CYS A 341 -4.18 -3.24 -14.01
C CYS A 341 -4.38 -2.01 -13.12
N VAL A 342 -5.50 -1.32 -13.33
CA VAL A 342 -5.98 -0.18 -12.54
C VAL A 342 -7.31 -0.54 -11.93
N LEU A 343 -7.43 -0.37 -10.62
CA LEU A 343 -8.67 -0.47 -9.88
C LEU A 343 -9.24 0.94 -9.71
N HIS A 344 -10.51 1.15 -10.07
CA HIS A 344 -11.23 2.39 -9.84
C HIS A 344 -12.33 2.17 -8.81
N ALA A 345 -12.36 3.00 -7.78
CA ALA A 345 -13.40 2.99 -6.76
C ALA A 345 -14.11 4.35 -6.71
N VAL A 346 -15.44 4.32 -6.66
CA VAL A 346 -16.29 5.51 -6.61
C VAL A 346 -17.29 5.39 -5.47
N VAL A 347 -17.29 6.39 -4.59
CA VAL A 347 -18.22 6.57 -3.48
C VAL A 347 -19.12 7.77 -3.78
N PRO A 348 -20.40 7.55 -4.14
CA PRO A 348 -21.33 8.62 -4.45
C PRO A 348 -21.93 9.25 -3.17
N GLY A 349 -22.40 10.49 -3.27
CA GLY A 349 -23.23 11.10 -2.23
C GLY A 349 -22.47 11.80 -1.11
N VAL A 350 -21.15 11.89 -1.20
CA VAL A 350 -20.31 12.54 -0.18
C VAL A 350 -20.54 14.05 -0.21
N PRO A 351 -20.79 14.74 0.93
CA PRO A 351 -20.89 16.19 0.97
C PRO A 351 -19.57 16.87 0.58
N TRP A 352 -19.63 17.94 -0.22
CA TRP A 352 -18.46 18.67 -0.70
C TRP A 352 -17.51 19.11 0.42
N GLY A 353 -18.02 19.64 1.53
CA GLY A 353 -17.17 20.08 2.64
C GLY A 353 -16.36 18.95 3.27
N HIS A 354 -16.94 17.75 3.30
CA HIS A 354 -16.25 16.55 3.76
C HIS A 354 -15.28 16.02 2.70
N ALA A 355 -15.69 15.97 1.44
CA ALA A 355 -14.87 15.49 0.34
C ALA A 355 -13.61 16.35 0.12
N HIS A 356 -13.74 17.68 0.10
CA HIS A 356 -12.63 18.60 -0.17
C HIS A 356 -11.56 18.62 0.94
N SER A 357 -11.98 18.33 2.18
CA SER A 357 -11.08 18.23 3.33
C SER A 357 -10.54 16.83 3.58
N ALA A 358 -11.10 15.81 2.91
CA ALA A 358 -10.64 14.44 3.04
C ALA A 358 -9.19 14.29 2.59
N LEU A 359 -8.43 13.51 3.34
CA LEU A 359 -7.08 13.09 2.99
C LEU A 359 -7.04 11.56 3.11
N PRO A 360 -7.29 10.83 2.01
CA PRO A 360 -7.22 9.38 1.99
C PRO A 360 -5.86 8.84 2.41
N THR A 361 -5.87 7.83 3.26
CA THR A 361 -4.66 7.12 3.68
C THR A 361 -4.59 5.77 2.98
N TYR A 362 -3.43 5.47 2.39
CA TYR A 362 -3.13 4.22 1.71
C TYR A 362 -2.00 3.51 2.43
N SER A 363 -2.25 2.30 2.92
CA SER A 363 -1.26 1.53 3.68
C SER A 363 -1.32 0.05 3.31
N LEU A 364 -0.16 -0.56 3.12
CA LEU A 364 -0.06 -2.00 2.91
C LEU A 364 -0.38 -2.75 4.21
N PHE A 365 -1.13 -3.85 4.08
CA PHE A 365 -1.69 -4.61 5.19
C PHE A 365 -1.47 -6.11 4.97
N GLY A 366 -0.99 -6.82 6.01
CA GLY A 366 -0.53 -8.22 5.94
C GLY A 366 -1.45 -9.25 6.61
N GLY A 367 -1.17 -10.53 6.32
CA GLY A 367 -1.88 -11.68 6.91
C GLY A 367 -1.39 -12.07 8.32
N LEU A 368 -2.13 -12.97 8.99
CA LEU A 368 -1.85 -13.40 10.38
C LEU A 368 -0.57 -14.25 10.53
N MET A 369 -0.16 -14.96 9.46
CA MET A 369 0.88 -16.01 9.52
C MET A 369 2.08 -15.75 8.60
N ASN A 370 1.92 -14.94 7.55
CA ASN A 370 2.98 -14.60 6.60
C ASN A 370 3.14 -13.09 6.63
N TYR A 371 4.37 -12.59 6.76
CA TYR A 371 4.72 -11.16 6.67
C TYR A 371 4.53 -10.60 5.24
N GLU A 372 3.68 -11.22 4.43
CA GLU A 372 3.36 -10.81 3.07
C GLU A 372 2.13 -9.90 3.10
N GLU A 373 2.27 -8.75 2.48
CA GLU A 373 1.24 -7.72 2.40
C GLU A 373 0.33 -8.04 1.21
N HIS A 374 -0.82 -8.63 1.50
CA HIS A 374 -1.77 -9.05 0.47
C HIS A 374 -2.91 -8.07 0.26
N TYR A 375 -3.06 -7.07 1.13
CA TYR A 375 -4.13 -6.08 1.06
C TYR A 375 -3.59 -4.66 1.07
N LEU A 376 -4.22 -3.78 0.31
CA LEU A 376 -4.08 -2.33 0.43
C LEU A 376 -5.26 -1.79 1.23
N LEU A 377 -4.97 -1.22 2.39
CA LEU A 377 -5.96 -0.53 3.19
C LEU A 377 -6.11 0.91 2.70
N VAL A 378 -7.34 1.28 2.33
CA VAL A 378 -7.74 2.64 1.96
C VAL A 378 -8.68 3.16 3.03
N ILE A 379 -8.27 4.21 3.74
CA ILE A 379 -9.08 4.86 4.77
C ILE A 379 -9.39 6.28 4.30
N VAL A 380 -10.68 6.58 4.15
CA VAL A 380 -11.18 7.94 3.99
C VAL A 380 -12.03 8.23 5.23
N PRO A 381 -11.47 8.94 6.23
CA PRO A 381 -12.17 9.19 7.50
C PRO A 381 -13.57 9.78 7.27
N GLY A 382 -14.56 9.26 7.98
CA GLY A 382 -15.96 9.66 7.83
C GLY A 382 -16.68 9.21 6.54
N VAL A 383 -15.98 8.60 5.58
CA VAL A 383 -16.56 8.13 4.30
C VAL A 383 -16.48 6.62 4.20
N CYS A 384 -15.28 6.07 4.00
CA CYS A 384 -15.13 4.65 3.67
C CYS A 384 -13.84 4.05 4.21
N MET A 385 -13.85 2.73 4.44
CA MET A 385 -12.69 1.94 4.80
C MET A 385 -12.67 0.67 3.96
N HIS A 386 -11.74 0.58 3.01
CA HIS A 386 -11.67 -0.52 2.05
C HIS A 386 -10.37 -1.32 2.23
N MET A 387 -10.48 -2.63 2.30
CA MET A 387 -9.34 -3.56 2.20
C MET A 387 -9.35 -4.15 0.80
N LEU A 388 -8.46 -3.64 -0.06
CA LEU A 388 -8.35 -4.09 -1.43
C LEU A 388 -7.36 -5.23 -1.52
N ASP A 389 -7.82 -6.42 -1.86
CA ASP A 389 -6.96 -7.53 -2.27
C ASP A 389 -6.03 -7.11 -3.42
N ILE A 390 -4.73 -7.21 -3.16
CA ILE A 390 -3.62 -6.90 -4.09
C ILE A 390 -2.61 -8.06 -4.13
N GLY A 391 -3.01 -9.27 -3.72
CA GLY A 391 -2.11 -10.41 -3.54
C GLY A 391 -1.25 -10.69 -4.79
N LEU A 392 0.02 -11.05 -4.61
CA LEU A 392 0.96 -11.20 -5.73
C LEU A 392 0.70 -12.44 -6.60
N ASP A 393 0.08 -13.47 -6.03
CA ASP A 393 -0.08 -14.77 -6.70
C ASP A 393 -1.35 -14.87 -7.56
N HIS A 394 -2.24 -13.88 -7.51
CA HIS A 394 -3.50 -13.90 -8.25
C HIS A 394 -4.01 -12.51 -8.57
N MET A 395 -4.89 -12.43 -9.57
CA MET A 395 -5.57 -11.19 -9.89
C MET A 395 -6.41 -10.71 -8.68
N PRO A 396 -6.49 -9.39 -8.46
CA PRO A 396 -7.28 -8.81 -7.39
C PRO A 396 -8.76 -9.09 -7.62
N ASN A 397 -9.49 -9.58 -6.62
CA ASN A 397 -10.93 -9.88 -6.82
C ASN A 397 -11.79 -9.87 -5.55
N ASN A 398 -11.20 -10.06 -4.37
CA ASN A 398 -11.94 -10.26 -3.13
C ASN A 398 -11.68 -9.11 -2.15
N HIS A 399 -12.26 -7.95 -2.43
CA HIS A 399 -12.17 -6.77 -1.57
C HIS A 399 -13.18 -6.80 -0.43
N ILE A 400 -12.81 -6.20 0.70
CA ILE A 400 -13.72 -6.00 1.82
C ILE A 400 -13.95 -4.50 1.97
N VAL A 401 -15.18 -4.06 1.70
CA VAL A 401 -15.60 -2.67 1.84
C VAL A 401 -16.47 -2.51 3.10
N THR A 402 -16.22 -1.46 3.86
CA THR A 402 -16.99 -1.13 5.06
C THR A 402 -16.97 0.37 5.32
N THR A 403 -17.81 0.82 6.25
CA THR A 403 -17.78 2.19 6.77
C THR A 403 -16.69 2.32 7.85
N PRO A 404 -16.02 3.48 7.97
CA PRO A 404 -15.08 3.71 9.07
C PRO A 404 -15.76 3.52 10.42
N PRO A 405 -15.06 2.97 11.43
CA PRO A 405 -15.63 2.82 12.76
C PRO A 405 -15.81 4.20 13.42
N PRO A 406 -16.81 4.39 14.29
CA PRO A 406 -17.16 5.70 14.87
C PRO A 406 -16.05 6.28 15.76
N GLN A 407 -15.09 5.47 16.21
CA GLN A 407 -13.91 5.91 16.95
C GLN A 407 -12.94 6.74 16.10
N LEU A 408 -12.99 6.59 14.77
CA LEU A 408 -12.21 7.39 13.84
C LEU A 408 -13.00 8.65 13.50
N LEU A 409 -12.49 9.81 13.94
CA LEU A 409 -13.15 11.09 13.69
C LEU A 409 -13.18 11.41 12.19
N PRO A 410 -14.28 12.00 11.67
CA PRO A 410 -14.40 12.29 10.25
C PRO A 410 -13.32 13.26 9.71
N ASN A 411 -12.80 14.14 10.56
CA ASN A 411 -11.76 15.12 10.21
C ASN A 411 -10.32 14.61 10.42
N ALA A 412 -10.15 13.35 10.81
CA ALA A 412 -8.83 12.79 11.12
C ALA A 412 -7.92 12.86 9.89
N GLN A 413 -6.63 13.15 10.10
CA GLN A 413 -5.60 13.05 9.06
C GLN A 413 -4.56 12.04 9.50
N LEU A 414 -4.66 10.83 8.95
CA LEU A 414 -3.89 9.69 9.40
C LEU A 414 -2.56 9.58 8.63
N PHE A 415 -1.46 9.69 9.37
CA PHE A 415 -0.10 9.50 8.87
C PHE A 415 0.46 8.19 9.42
N GLN A 416 0.93 7.30 8.54
CA GLN A 416 1.58 6.06 8.95
C GLN A 416 3.00 6.36 9.41
N ILE A 417 3.37 5.89 10.60
CA ILE A 417 4.74 6.01 11.12
C ILE A 417 5.61 4.97 10.42
N CYS A 418 6.68 5.41 9.78
CA CYS A 418 7.61 4.61 9.01
C CYS A 418 8.32 3.53 9.85
N GLY A 419 8.85 3.89 11.02
CA GLY A 419 9.63 2.98 11.89
C GLY A 419 8.88 2.40 13.09
N GLY A 420 7.55 2.52 13.15
CA GLY A 420 6.76 1.92 14.23
C GLY A 420 6.95 0.40 14.26
N LYS A 421 7.18 -0.19 15.44
CA LYS A 421 7.16 -1.67 15.58
C LYS A 421 5.86 -2.18 15.01
N VAL A 422 5.89 -2.86 13.86
CA VAL A 422 4.75 -3.64 13.35
C VAL A 422 4.49 -4.73 14.39
N ILE A 423 3.52 -4.47 15.28
CA ILE A 423 3.21 -5.35 16.42
C ILE A 423 2.68 -6.70 15.88
N SER A 424 2.02 -6.67 14.72
CA SER A 424 1.49 -7.82 13.99
C SER A 424 1.11 -7.38 12.57
N GLY A 425 1.14 -8.30 11.59
CA GLY A 425 0.70 -8.04 10.20
C GLY A 425 -0.73 -7.50 10.07
N ARG A 426 -1.56 -7.64 11.11
CA ARG A 426 -2.94 -7.13 11.14
C ARG A 426 -3.16 -5.84 11.94
N CYS A 427 -2.10 -5.11 12.25
CA CYS A 427 -2.16 -3.94 13.11
C CYS A 427 -1.29 -2.82 12.55
N ILE A 428 -1.93 -1.70 12.18
CA ILE A 428 -1.23 -0.50 11.72
C ILE A 428 -1.49 0.63 12.70
N THR A 429 -0.44 1.37 13.03
CA THR A 429 -0.52 2.54 13.89
C THR A 429 -0.35 3.80 13.05
N PHE A 430 -1.26 4.74 13.24
CA PHE A 430 -1.25 6.05 12.61
C PHE A 430 -1.14 7.15 13.66
N VAL A 431 -0.61 8.29 13.26
CA VAL A 431 -0.77 9.56 13.98
C VAL A 431 -1.87 10.35 13.29
N ASP A 432 -2.86 10.76 14.06
CA ASP A 432 -3.83 11.75 13.65
C ASP A 432 -3.24 13.15 13.89
N GLY A 433 -2.79 13.80 12.82
CA GLY A 433 -2.14 15.10 12.92
C GLY A 433 -3.07 16.23 13.37
N VAL A 434 -4.39 16.09 13.18
CA VAL A 434 -5.37 17.12 13.54
C VAL A 434 -5.80 16.98 14.99
N ASN A 435 -6.15 15.76 15.40
CA ASN A 435 -6.66 15.51 16.74
C ASN A 435 -5.56 15.16 17.75
N GLN A 436 -4.30 15.06 17.30
CA GLN A 436 -3.12 14.72 18.12
C GLN A 436 -3.26 13.39 18.86
N MET A 437 -3.82 12.40 18.17
CA MET A 437 -4.10 11.07 18.71
C MET A 437 -3.25 10.03 17.99
N THR A 438 -2.86 8.98 18.71
CA THR A 438 -2.40 7.73 18.10
C THR A 438 -3.62 6.87 17.79
N VAL A 439 -3.77 6.50 16.52
CA VAL A 439 -4.88 5.67 16.03
C VAL A 439 -4.33 4.32 15.62
N GLU A 440 -4.70 3.28 16.36
CA GLU A 440 -4.35 1.90 16.03
C GLU A 440 -5.52 1.23 15.32
N VAL A 441 -5.25 0.63 14.17
CA VAL A 441 -6.21 -0.02 13.28
C VAL A 441 -5.87 -1.51 13.25
N ARG A 442 -6.73 -2.35 13.85
CA ARG A 442 -6.50 -3.79 13.99
C ARG A 442 -7.62 -4.66 13.42
N VAL A 443 -7.30 -5.61 12.56
CA VAL A 443 -8.26 -6.62 12.05
C VAL A 443 -8.21 -7.89 12.91
N THR A 444 -9.22 -8.12 13.75
CA THR A 444 -9.29 -9.32 14.61
C THR A 444 -10.20 -10.40 14.02
N LYS A 445 -10.00 -11.66 14.43
CA LYS A 445 -10.87 -12.79 14.01
C LYS A 445 -12.33 -12.55 14.41
N GLU A 446 -12.56 -11.96 15.60
CA GLU A 446 -13.88 -11.61 16.09
C GLU A 446 -14.54 -10.53 15.23
N SER A 447 -13.76 -9.51 14.83
CA SER A 447 -14.26 -8.41 14.00
C SER A 447 -14.63 -8.86 12.59
N LEU A 448 -13.88 -9.79 12.00
CA LEU A 448 -14.19 -10.44 10.71
C LEU A 448 -15.44 -11.32 10.82
N PHE A 449 -15.52 -12.15 11.86
CA PHE A 449 -16.68 -13.00 12.10
C PHE A 449 -17.97 -12.19 12.33
N SER A 450 -17.87 -11.10 13.10
CA SER A 450 -18.99 -10.17 13.32
C SER A 450 -19.44 -9.53 12.00
N LEU A 451 -18.50 -9.02 11.20
CA LEU A 451 -18.79 -8.43 9.89
C LEU A 451 -19.43 -9.45 8.94
N PHE A 452 -18.94 -10.68 8.91
CA PHE A 452 -19.50 -11.75 8.07
C PHE A 452 -20.94 -12.09 8.46
N LYS A 453 -21.26 -12.07 9.76
CA LYS A 453 -22.63 -12.31 10.26
C LYS A 453 -23.56 -11.12 10.01
N SER A 454 -23.06 -9.89 10.12
CA SER A 454 -23.88 -8.68 9.97
C SER A 454 -24.03 -8.22 8.51
N SER A 455 -23.12 -8.62 7.63
CA SER A 455 -23.16 -8.20 6.22
C SER A 455 -24.29 -8.91 5.47
N SER A 456 -25.09 -8.11 4.77
CA SER A 456 -26.07 -8.57 3.78
C SER A 456 -25.47 -8.84 2.40
N THR A 457 -24.22 -8.42 2.18
CA THR A 457 -23.60 -8.42 0.86
C THR A 457 -22.79 -9.69 0.66
N LEU A 458 -23.13 -10.45 -0.38
CA LEU A 458 -22.44 -11.70 -0.72
C LEU A 458 -20.94 -11.48 -1.02
N SER A 459 -20.58 -10.42 -1.75
CA SER A 459 -19.17 -10.12 -2.08
C SER A 459 -18.30 -9.97 -0.84
N THR A 460 -18.76 -9.17 0.14
CA THR A 460 -18.06 -8.99 1.42
C THR A 460 -17.91 -10.32 2.17
N ARG A 461 -18.95 -11.17 2.16
CA ARG A 461 -18.91 -12.48 2.83
C ARG A 461 -17.93 -13.44 2.15
N LEU A 462 -17.93 -13.49 0.82
CA LEU A 462 -16.96 -14.25 0.02
C LEU A 462 -15.53 -13.75 0.26
N ALA A 463 -15.33 -12.43 0.29
CA ALA A 463 -14.01 -11.84 0.50
C ALA A 463 -13.43 -12.14 1.90
N ILE A 464 -14.27 -12.13 2.95
CA ILE A 464 -13.84 -12.51 4.31
C ILE A 464 -13.45 -14.00 4.36
N LEU A 465 -14.20 -14.86 3.66
CA LEU A 465 -13.90 -16.28 3.58
C LEU A 465 -12.61 -16.55 2.80
N HIS A 466 -12.41 -15.83 1.69
CA HIS A 466 -11.19 -15.86 0.89
C HIS A 466 -9.97 -15.41 1.70
N LEU A 467 -10.08 -14.28 2.40
CA LEU A 467 -9.07 -13.79 3.35
C LEU A 467 -8.68 -14.88 4.36
N ALA A 468 -9.66 -15.49 5.02
CA ALA A 468 -9.42 -16.52 6.04
C ALA A 468 -8.75 -17.78 5.46
N ALA A 469 -9.22 -18.29 4.32
CA ALA A 469 -8.75 -19.54 3.75
C ALA A 469 -7.42 -19.40 2.99
N ILE A 470 -7.29 -18.36 2.15
CA ILE A 470 -6.17 -18.22 1.19
C ILE A 470 -5.01 -17.41 1.78
N HIS A 471 -5.29 -16.21 2.27
CA HIS A 471 -4.25 -15.28 2.71
C HIS A 471 -3.79 -15.58 4.14
N ASP A 472 -4.72 -15.78 5.07
CA ASP A 472 -4.41 -16.08 6.47
C ASP A 472 -4.13 -17.57 6.72
N LYS A 473 -4.68 -18.45 5.87
CA LYS A 473 -4.64 -19.91 6.04
C LYS A 473 -5.14 -20.34 7.43
N ASP A 474 -6.16 -19.64 7.92
CA ASP A 474 -6.79 -19.81 9.23
C ASP A 474 -8.01 -20.71 9.12
N HIS A 475 -7.74 -22.02 9.04
CA HIS A 475 -8.76 -23.07 8.91
C HIS A 475 -9.79 -23.09 10.05
N ASP A 476 -9.44 -22.55 11.22
CA ASP A 476 -10.36 -22.47 12.36
C ASP A 476 -11.37 -21.33 12.17
N LEU A 477 -10.92 -20.18 11.65
CA LEU A 477 -11.80 -19.08 11.30
C LEU A 477 -12.71 -19.46 10.14
N SER A 478 -12.18 -20.04 9.05
CA SER A 478 -13.00 -20.46 7.90
C SER A 478 -14.07 -21.47 8.29
N ARG A 479 -13.75 -22.47 9.12
CA ARG A 479 -14.73 -23.43 9.65
C ARG A 479 -15.78 -22.76 10.53
N LYS A 480 -15.38 -21.80 11.38
CA LYS A 480 -16.31 -21.03 12.22
C LYS A 480 -17.26 -20.18 11.37
N LEU A 481 -16.76 -19.55 10.31
CA LEU A 481 -17.58 -18.80 9.34
C LEU A 481 -18.58 -19.75 8.66
N MET A 482 -18.14 -20.92 8.21
CA MET A 482 -19.04 -21.88 7.56
C MET A 482 -20.07 -22.47 8.50
N TRP A 483 -19.72 -22.74 9.76
CA TRP A 483 -20.70 -23.15 10.76
C TRP A 483 -21.85 -22.14 10.85
N SER A 484 -21.54 -20.84 10.82
CA SER A 484 -22.56 -19.79 10.79
C SER A 484 -23.43 -19.80 9.54
N VAL A 485 -22.92 -20.24 8.38
CA VAL A 485 -23.74 -20.36 7.17
C VAL A 485 -24.70 -21.54 7.31
N CYS A 486 -24.21 -22.65 7.86
CA CYS A 486 -25.03 -23.85 8.12
C CYS A 486 -26.15 -23.62 9.14
N GLU A 487 -26.06 -22.60 10.01
CA GLU A 487 -27.15 -22.17 10.90
C GLU A 487 -28.38 -21.67 10.12
N ASN A 488 -28.22 -21.21 8.87
CA ASN A 488 -29.30 -20.75 8.00
C ASN A 488 -29.17 -21.30 6.57
N PRO A 489 -29.47 -22.60 6.36
CA PRO A 489 -29.23 -23.28 5.08
C PRO A 489 -30.14 -22.76 3.94
N TYR A 490 -31.23 -22.07 4.28
CA TYR A 490 -32.19 -21.53 3.30
C TYR A 490 -31.75 -20.20 2.68
N ASN A 491 -30.61 -19.64 3.10
CA ASN A 491 -30.06 -18.44 2.48
C ASN A 491 -29.63 -18.74 1.02
N LEU A 492 -30.03 -17.89 0.08
CA LEU A 492 -29.69 -17.99 -1.34
C LEU A 492 -28.17 -17.88 -1.60
N ASP A 493 -27.44 -17.26 -0.69
CA ASP A 493 -25.99 -17.11 -0.73
C ASP A 493 -25.22 -18.39 -0.38
N THR A 494 -25.88 -19.32 0.33
CA THR A 494 -25.24 -20.53 0.88
C THR A 494 -24.46 -21.35 -0.16
N PRO A 495 -24.98 -21.61 -1.37
CA PRO A 495 -24.24 -22.36 -2.38
C PRO A 495 -22.92 -21.67 -2.79
N ALA A 496 -22.94 -20.34 -2.98
CA ALA A 496 -21.74 -19.60 -3.36
C ALA A 496 -20.68 -19.62 -2.25
N LEU A 497 -21.11 -19.47 -0.99
CA LEU A 497 -20.21 -19.53 0.17
C LEU A 497 -19.62 -20.92 0.38
N LEU A 498 -20.40 -21.97 0.19
CA LEU A 498 -19.91 -23.35 0.25
C LEU A 498 -18.89 -23.63 -0.87
N GLN A 499 -19.16 -23.15 -2.09
CA GLN A 499 -18.21 -23.31 -3.20
C GLN A 499 -16.90 -22.56 -2.93
N GLU A 500 -16.96 -21.32 -2.45
CA GLU A 500 -15.74 -20.56 -2.10
C GLU A 500 -14.96 -21.24 -0.97
N TYR A 501 -15.64 -21.72 0.08
CA TYR A 501 -14.99 -22.47 1.15
C TYR A 501 -14.27 -23.71 0.59
N LEU A 502 -14.96 -24.52 -0.20
CA LEU A 502 -14.39 -25.74 -0.78
C LEU A 502 -13.18 -25.43 -1.68
N VAL A 503 -13.29 -24.43 -2.56
CA VAL A 503 -12.20 -24.06 -3.46
C VAL A 503 -11.01 -23.49 -2.68
N GLY A 504 -11.27 -22.57 -1.76
CA GLY A 504 -10.23 -21.87 -1.01
C GLY A 504 -9.46 -22.80 -0.06
N GLU A 505 -10.18 -23.59 0.74
CA GLU A 505 -9.58 -24.56 1.67
C GLU A 505 -8.84 -25.68 0.94
N THR A 506 -9.38 -26.16 -0.18
CA THR A 506 -8.69 -27.16 -1.01
C THR A 506 -7.36 -26.61 -1.50
N TYR A 507 -7.37 -25.38 -2.04
CA TYR A 507 -6.13 -24.73 -2.47
C TYR A 507 -5.14 -24.56 -1.33
N ALA A 508 -5.57 -24.02 -0.19
CA ALA A 508 -4.71 -23.78 0.96
C ALA A 508 -4.05 -25.08 1.49
N ALA A 509 -4.83 -26.17 1.58
CA ALA A 509 -4.33 -27.48 1.99
C ALA A 509 -3.36 -28.09 0.97
N VAL A 510 -3.64 -27.95 -0.33
CA VAL A 510 -2.80 -28.45 -1.41
C VAL A 510 -1.48 -27.67 -1.49
N HIS A 511 -1.55 -26.34 -1.41
CA HIS A 511 -0.41 -25.43 -1.47
C HIS A 511 0.64 -25.77 -0.39
N LYS A 512 0.21 -26.18 0.80
CA LYS A 512 1.12 -26.56 1.90
C LYS A 512 1.94 -27.82 1.62
N HIS A 513 1.53 -28.64 0.66
CA HIS A 513 2.03 -29.99 0.51
C HIS A 513 2.57 -30.29 -0.89
N ILE A 514 2.63 -29.31 -1.79
CA ILE A 514 3.25 -29.47 -3.10
C ILE A 514 4.76 -29.20 -2.98
N ASP A 515 5.56 -30.04 -3.63
CA ASP A 515 7.02 -29.89 -3.67
C ASP A 515 7.40 -28.59 -4.42
N SER A 516 8.51 -27.95 -4.01
CA SER A 516 8.99 -26.69 -4.61
C SER A 516 9.10 -26.75 -6.14
N ASP A 517 9.51 -27.90 -6.67
CA ASP A 517 9.75 -28.11 -8.10
C ASP A 517 8.45 -28.10 -8.93
N ALA A 518 7.30 -28.31 -8.28
CA ALA A 518 5.97 -28.26 -8.88
C ALA A 518 5.23 -26.94 -8.58
N GLY A 519 5.89 -25.97 -7.93
CA GLY A 519 5.26 -24.72 -7.49
C GLY A 519 4.61 -23.92 -8.62
N HIS A 520 5.17 -23.96 -9.84
CA HIS A 520 4.59 -23.27 -11.00
C HIS A 520 3.20 -23.81 -11.38
N LEU A 521 2.88 -25.08 -11.10
CA LEU A 521 1.55 -25.66 -11.37
C LEU A 521 0.47 -25.13 -10.40
N ILE A 522 0.87 -24.66 -9.22
CA ILE A 522 -0.03 -24.06 -8.22
C ILE A 522 -0.70 -22.80 -8.80
N SER A 523 0.00 -22.06 -9.66
CA SER A 523 -0.52 -20.86 -10.32
C SER A 523 -1.72 -21.13 -11.25
N LEU A 524 -1.95 -22.40 -11.64
CA LEU A 524 -3.09 -22.80 -12.47
C LEU A 524 -4.27 -23.33 -11.65
N LEU A 525 -4.07 -23.68 -10.38
CA LEU A 525 -5.13 -24.23 -9.55
C LEU A 525 -6.19 -23.17 -9.22
N PRO A 526 -7.47 -23.54 -9.10
CA PRO A 526 -8.50 -22.62 -8.63
C PRO A 526 -8.24 -22.23 -7.17
N ILE A 527 -8.30 -20.93 -6.89
CA ILE A 527 -8.14 -20.36 -5.54
C ILE A 527 -9.43 -19.72 -5.01
N THR A 528 -10.35 -19.41 -5.91
CA THR A 528 -11.57 -18.67 -5.65
C THR A 528 -12.57 -18.93 -6.76
N THR A 529 -13.83 -18.75 -6.44
CA THR A 529 -14.97 -18.84 -7.34
C THR A 529 -15.31 -17.50 -7.98
N SER A 530 -14.83 -16.39 -7.41
CA SER A 530 -15.01 -15.02 -7.93
C SER A 530 -14.11 -14.78 -9.14
N PRO A 531 -14.64 -14.73 -10.38
CA PRO A 531 -13.81 -14.45 -11.54
C PRO A 531 -13.32 -13.00 -11.51
N PHE A 532 -12.07 -12.78 -11.91
CA PHE A 532 -11.60 -11.44 -12.25
C PHE A 532 -12.25 -11.02 -13.58
N THR A 533 -12.97 -9.89 -13.59
CA THR A 533 -13.50 -9.31 -14.83
C THR A 533 -13.30 -7.79 -14.83
N THR A 534 -13.03 -7.23 -16.02
CA THR A 534 -12.91 -5.77 -16.21
C THR A 534 -14.27 -5.06 -16.11
N ASP A 535 -15.36 -5.80 -16.33
CA ASP A 535 -16.72 -5.26 -16.38
C ASP A 535 -17.48 -5.40 -15.04
N THR A 536 -16.83 -5.91 -14.00
CA THR A 536 -17.46 -6.08 -12.69
C THR A 536 -17.62 -4.71 -12.02
N GLU A 537 -18.85 -4.21 -11.92
CA GLU A 537 -19.22 -3.20 -10.93
C GLU A 537 -19.60 -3.91 -9.64
N TYR A 538 -18.77 -3.81 -8.60
CA TYR A 538 -19.19 -4.20 -7.25
C TYR A 538 -20.10 -3.09 -6.73
N VAL A 539 -21.41 -3.33 -6.65
CA VAL A 539 -22.31 -2.43 -5.88
C VAL A 539 -22.35 -2.98 -4.46
N GLU A 540 -21.44 -2.51 -3.62
CA GLU A 540 -21.55 -2.80 -2.19
C GLU A 540 -22.53 -1.80 -1.59
N THR A 541 -23.66 -2.30 -1.09
CA THR A 541 -24.62 -1.55 -0.28
C THR A 541 -24.37 -1.81 1.20
N PRO A 542 -23.47 -1.09 1.89
CA PRO A 542 -23.75 -0.71 3.26
C PRO A 542 -24.87 0.33 3.18
N ALA A 543 -25.95 0.11 3.93
CA ALA A 543 -27.13 0.98 3.98
C ALA A 543 -26.85 2.45 3.61
N GLU A 544 -27.36 2.86 2.43
CA GLU A 544 -27.38 4.23 1.86
C GLU A 544 -26.24 4.68 0.92
N GLU A 545 -25.10 3.98 0.79
CA GLU A 545 -24.01 4.41 -0.13
C GLU A 545 -23.56 3.28 -1.07
N ASN A 546 -23.84 3.41 -2.37
CA ASN A 546 -23.43 2.43 -3.39
C ASN A 546 -21.95 2.66 -3.77
N VAL A 547 -21.01 1.99 -3.11
CA VAL A 547 -19.61 1.97 -3.57
C VAL A 547 -19.55 1.18 -4.87
N ARG A 548 -18.84 1.70 -5.89
CA ARG A 548 -18.55 0.99 -7.15
C ARG A 548 -17.07 0.74 -7.30
N ILE A 549 -16.68 -0.52 -7.46
CA ILE A 549 -15.31 -0.90 -7.83
C ILE A 549 -15.33 -1.48 -9.25
N SER A 550 -14.37 -1.10 -10.08
CA SER A 550 -14.19 -1.57 -11.46
C SER A 550 -12.70 -1.67 -11.82
N TYR A 551 -12.38 -2.36 -12.93
CA TYR A 551 -11.00 -2.62 -13.33
C TYR A 551 -10.73 -2.29 -14.79
N CYS A 552 -9.51 -1.80 -15.06
CA CYS A 552 -8.99 -1.62 -16.40
C CYS A 552 -7.63 -2.31 -16.52
N LEU A 553 -7.39 -3.08 -17.58
CA LEU A 553 -6.07 -3.65 -17.86
C LEU A 553 -5.17 -2.58 -18.51
N LEU A 554 -3.90 -2.55 -18.10
CA LEU A 554 -2.87 -1.69 -18.71
C LEU A 554 -2.37 -2.30 -20.02
N GLU A 555 -3.25 -2.37 -21.03
CA GLU A 555 -2.86 -2.85 -22.36
C GLU A 555 -2.00 -1.78 -23.05
N ASN A 556 -0.78 -2.15 -23.48
CA ASN A 556 0.15 -1.29 -24.23
C ASN A 556 0.71 -0.07 -23.48
N ALA A 557 0.58 0.01 -22.14
CA ALA A 557 1.26 1.05 -21.38
C ALA A 557 2.78 0.93 -21.58
N CYS A 558 3.45 2.01 -22.04
CA CYS A 558 4.90 2.07 -22.19
C CYS A 558 5.61 2.16 -20.82
N ILE A 559 5.40 1.16 -19.98
CA ILE A 559 6.08 1.03 -18.69
C ILE A 559 7.51 0.61 -18.97
N MET A 560 8.47 1.47 -18.60
CA MET A 560 9.87 1.10 -18.55
C MET A 560 10.20 0.74 -17.12
N LEU A 561 10.59 -0.52 -16.91
CA LEU A 561 11.15 -1.02 -15.66
C LEU A 561 12.52 -1.59 -15.99
N LEU A 562 13.56 -1.24 -15.25
CA LEU A 562 14.89 -1.80 -15.49
C LEU A 562 14.93 -3.29 -15.11
N SER A 563 15.49 -4.10 -16.00
CA SER A 563 15.76 -5.50 -15.66
C SER A 563 16.89 -5.59 -14.63
N PRO A 564 16.97 -6.66 -13.81
CA PRO A 564 18.02 -6.82 -12.80
C PRO A 564 19.45 -6.76 -13.35
N ARG A 565 19.62 -7.03 -14.65
CA ARG A 565 20.92 -6.98 -15.34
C ARG A 565 21.34 -5.55 -15.72
N GLU A 566 20.38 -4.66 -15.90
CA GLU A 566 20.59 -3.26 -16.28
C GLU A 566 20.80 -2.36 -15.05
N ARG A 567 20.45 -2.85 -13.86
CA ARG A 567 20.63 -2.16 -12.57
C ARG A 567 22.11 -1.85 -12.28
N VAL A 568 22.35 -0.71 -11.64
CA VAL A 568 23.64 -0.28 -11.09
C VAL A 568 24.11 -1.22 -9.96
N VAL A 569 23.17 -1.75 -9.18
CA VAL A 569 23.41 -2.81 -8.19
C VAL A 569 22.68 -4.08 -8.60
N ARG A 570 23.43 -5.05 -9.14
CA ARG A 570 22.86 -6.27 -9.78
C ARG A 570 22.57 -7.43 -8.83
N THR A 571 23.06 -7.37 -7.59
CA THR A 571 23.08 -8.52 -6.67
C THR A 571 22.03 -8.43 -5.56
N LEU A 572 21.32 -7.30 -5.45
CA LEU A 572 20.29 -7.10 -4.43
C LEU A 572 18.92 -7.51 -4.97
N SER A 573 18.23 -8.39 -4.24
CA SER A 573 16.80 -8.65 -4.48
C SER A 573 16.00 -7.58 -3.74
N ASP A 574 15.75 -6.48 -4.45
CA ASP A 574 14.96 -5.34 -3.96
C ASP A 574 13.53 -5.36 -4.52
N THR A 575 12.74 -4.36 -4.12
CA THR A 575 11.35 -4.16 -4.58
C THR A 575 11.24 -4.19 -6.11
N TRP A 576 12.16 -3.52 -6.81
CA TRP A 576 12.18 -3.44 -8.28
C TRP A 576 12.49 -4.78 -8.95
N THR A 577 13.44 -5.53 -8.40
CA THR A 577 13.79 -6.86 -8.90
C THR A 577 12.60 -7.80 -8.79
N LYS A 578 11.89 -7.76 -7.65
CA LYS A 578 10.67 -8.58 -7.46
C LYS A 578 9.51 -8.11 -8.32
N LEU A 579 9.31 -6.79 -8.47
CA LEU A 579 8.31 -6.26 -9.40
C LEU A 579 8.59 -6.72 -10.85
N TRP A 580 9.86 -6.70 -11.27
CA TRP A 580 10.26 -7.20 -12.59
C TRP A 580 9.94 -8.69 -12.75
N GLU A 581 10.20 -9.51 -11.72
CA GLU A 581 9.86 -10.93 -11.74
C GLU A 581 8.35 -11.18 -11.86
N HIS A 582 7.52 -10.40 -11.17
CA HIS A 582 6.06 -10.53 -11.24
C HIS A 582 5.52 -10.09 -12.61
N THR A 583 5.95 -8.92 -13.08
CA THR A 583 5.50 -8.37 -14.38
C THR A 583 6.03 -9.13 -15.60
N SER A 584 7.20 -9.77 -15.48
CA SER A 584 7.77 -10.59 -16.56
C SER A 584 7.12 -11.97 -16.67
N LYS A 585 6.47 -12.47 -15.60
CA LYS A 585 5.75 -13.74 -15.63
C LYS A 585 4.46 -13.54 -16.41
N ARG A 586 4.15 -14.48 -17.32
CA ARG A 586 2.82 -14.51 -17.92
C ARG A 586 1.83 -15.00 -16.88
N HIS A 587 0.87 -14.16 -16.52
CA HIS A 587 -0.28 -14.60 -15.74
C HIS A 587 -1.10 -15.55 -16.62
N HIS A 588 -1.07 -16.84 -16.27
CA HIS A 588 -1.97 -17.81 -16.86
C HIS A 588 -3.34 -17.66 -16.23
N GLN A 589 -4.39 -17.81 -17.03
CA GLN A 589 -5.72 -17.98 -16.47
C GLN A 589 -5.70 -19.20 -15.54
N ARG A 590 -6.37 -19.11 -14.40
CA ARG A 590 -6.56 -20.24 -13.50
C ARG A 590 -7.63 -21.16 -14.07
N PHE A 591 -7.56 -22.44 -13.71
CA PHE A 591 -8.56 -23.43 -14.09
C PHE A 591 -9.95 -23.01 -13.58
N SER A 592 -10.95 -23.01 -14.47
CA SER A 592 -12.33 -22.73 -14.12
C SER A 592 -13.12 -24.03 -13.94
N LEU A 593 -13.73 -24.19 -12.77
CA LEU A 593 -14.59 -25.34 -12.48
C LEU A 593 -15.90 -25.31 -13.27
N THR A 594 -16.35 -24.14 -13.73
CA THR A 594 -17.60 -24.00 -14.50
C THR A 594 -17.58 -24.80 -15.79
N GLY A 595 -16.45 -24.80 -16.51
CA GLY A 595 -16.30 -25.60 -17.73
C GLY A 595 -16.34 -27.11 -17.48
N VAL A 596 -15.98 -27.56 -16.27
CA VAL A 596 -16.12 -28.96 -15.87
C VAL A 596 -17.59 -29.30 -15.62
N VAL A 597 -18.34 -28.39 -14.98
CA VAL A 597 -19.78 -28.57 -14.73
C VAL A 597 -20.55 -28.73 -16.04
N GLU A 598 -20.29 -27.89 -17.04
CA GLU A 598 -20.95 -28.00 -18.35
C GLU A 598 -20.69 -29.36 -19.03
N LYS A 599 -19.44 -29.82 -19.00
CA LYS A 599 -19.06 -31.14 -19.54
C LYS A 599 -19.67 -32.28 -18.73
N LEU A 600 -19.75 -32.13 -17.41
CA LEU A 600 -20.35 -33.10 -16.51
C LEU A 600 -21.85 -33.21 -16.74
N MET A 601 -22.58 -32.11 -16.95
CA MET A 601 -24.00 -32.12 -17.25
C MET A 601 -24.28 -32.97 -18.50
N VAL A 602 -23.53 -32.73 -19.59
CA VAL A 602 -23.64 -33.53 -20.82
C VAL A 602 -23.23 -34.99 -20.62
N SER A 603 -22.18 -35.22 -19.83
CA SER A 603 -21.68 -36.57 -19.57
C SER A 603 -22.58 -37.39 -18.65
N LEU A 604 -23.27 -36.77 -17.69
CA LEU A 604 -24.21 -37.41 -16.78
C LEU A 604 -25.51 -37.78 -17.49
N ASP A 605 -25.98 -36.93 -18.41
CA ASP A 605 -27.15 -37.24 -19.25
C ASP A 605 -26.93 -38.46 -20.16
N THR A 606 -25.66 -38.76 -20.47
CA THR A 606 -25.24 -39.88 -21.29
C THR A 606 -24.59 -41.01 -20.49
N TYR A 607 -24.52 -40.89 -19.16
CA TYR A 607 -23.84 -41.82 -18.27
C TYR A 607 -24.60 -43.15 -18.20
N LYS A 608 -23.97 -44.20 -18.73
CA LYS A 608 -24.42 -45.60 -18.60
C LYS A 608 -23.38 -46.37 -17.78
N PRO A 609 -23.68 -46.72 -16.53
CA PRO A 609 -22.71 -47.40 -15.64
C PRO A 609 -22.22 -48.74 -16.22
N GLU A 610 -23.01 -49.40 -17.09
CA GLU A 610 -22.61 -50.68 -17.69
C GLU A 610 -21.48 -50.56 -18.72
N ALA A 611 -21.22 -49.37 -19.29
CA ALA A 611 -20.22 -49.18 -20.34
C ALA A 611 -18.79 -48.95 -19.81
N LEU A 612 -18.63 -48.48 -18.57
CA LEU A 612 -17.33 -48.27 -17.92
C LEU A 612 -16.76 -49.54 -17.26
N SER A 613 -17.60 -50.58 -17.12
CA SER A 613 -17.28 -51.90 -16.54
C SER A 613 -16.13 -52.66 -17.24
N GLN A 614 -15.68 -52.26 -18.43
CA GLN A 614 -14.66 -52.99 -19.20
C GLN A 614 -13.33 -52.23 -19.40
N GLY A 615 -13.19 -51.02 -18.85
CA GLY A 615 -11.95 -50.25 -18.93
C GLY A 615 -11.18 -50.31 -17.60
N SER A 616 -10.03 -50.97 -17.58
CA SER A 616 -9.08 -50.85 -16.48
C SER A 616 -8.52 -49.43 -16.43
N THR A 617 -8.82 -48.68 -15.36
CA THR A 617 -8.21 -47.38 -15.08
C THR A 617 -6.69 -47.59 -14.88
N PRO A 618 -5.81 -46.84 -15.57
CA PRO A 618 -4.37 -46.98 -15.39
C PRO A 618 -3.99 -46.66 -13.95
N VAL A 619 -3.27 -47.57 -13.30
CA VAL A 619 -2.78 -47.42 -11.93
C VAL A 619 -1.65 -46.39 -11.93
N SER A 620 -1.81 -45.31 -11.17
CA SER A 620 -0.79 -44.27 -11.05
C SER A 620 0.46 -44.77 -10.31
N PRO A 621 1.67 -44.33 -10.68
CA PRO A 621 2.88 -44.57 -9.91
C PRO A 621 2.81 -43.83 -8.57
N ALA A 622 2.84 -44.59 -7.48
CA ALA A 622 2.70 -44.09 -6.12
C ALA A 622 3.94 -43.29 -5.67
N SER A 623 3.73 -42.03 -5.26
CA SER A 623 4.54 -41.40 -4.21
C SER A 623 3.82 -41.58 -2.88
N PRO A 624 4.52 -41.77 -1.74
CA PRO A 624 3.88 -42.06 -0.47
C PRO A 624 3.12 -40.83 0.02
N LEU A 625 1.80 -40.84 -0.21
CA LEU A 625 0.86 -40.02 0.55
C LEU A 625 0.93 -40.42 2.03
N VAL A 626 0.67 -39.46 2.91
CA VAL A 626 0.19 -39.76 4.27
C VAL A 626 -1.07 -40.62 4.11
N GLY A 627 -0.92 -41.94 4.32
CA GLY A 627 -2.02 -42.92 4.29
C GLY A 627 -2.11 -43.88 3.10
N GLY A 628 -1.25 -43.80 2.06
CA GLY A 628 -1.11 -44.90 1.08
C GLY A 628 -2.34 -45.34 0.28
N LEU A 629 -3.23 -44.42 -0.15
CA LEU A 629 -4.45 -44.76 -0.89
C LEU A 629 -4.38 -44.39 -2.40
N THR A 630 -4.63 -45.38 -3.26
CA THR A 630 -5.02 -45.27 -4.69
C THR A 630 -6.49 -44.82 -4.86
N ILE A 631 -6.89 -44.32 -6.05
CA ILE A 631 -8.29 -43.95 -6.38
C ILE A 631 -9.25 -45.14 -6.17
N THR A 632 -8.84 -46.35 -6.52
CA THR A 632 -9.61 -47.58 -6.25
C THR A 632 -9.69 -47.93 -4.76
N SER A 633 -8.67 -47.58 -3.96
CA SER A 633 -8.74 -47.75 -2.50
C SER A 633 -9.45 -46.58 -1.77
N LEU A 634 -9.62 -45.43 -2.43
CA LEU A 634 -10.47 -44.33 -1.93
C LEU A 634 -11.95 -44.75 -1.90
N GLY A 635 -12.42 -45.51 -2.89
CA GLY A 635 -13.76 -46.14 -2.84
C GLY A 635 -13.93 -47.09 -1.66
N LEU A 636 -12.88 -47.85 -1.30
CA LEU A 636 -12.89 -48.77 -0.15
C LEU A 636 -12.71 -48.08 1.22
N THR A 637 -12.00 -46.96 1.29
CA THR A 637 -11.90 -46.15 2.53
C THR A 637 -13.13 -45.27 2.73
N LEU A 638 -13.80 -44.82 1.65
CA LEU A 638 -15.13 -44.22 1.71
C LEU A 638 -16.11 -45.18 2.40
N ALA A 639 -16.12 -46.46 2.02
CA ALA A 639 -16.98 -47.47 2.66
C ALA A 639 -16.76 -47.63 4.17
N HIS A 640 -15.59 -47.27 4.71
CA HIS A 640 -15.29 -47.28 6.14
C HIS A 640 -15.61 -45.95 6.87
N LEU A 641 -15.63 -44.82 6.16
CA LEU A 641 -16.04 -43.50 6.69
C LEU A 641 -17.56 -43.27 6.57
N MET A 642 -18.28 -44.08 5.78
CA MET A 642 -19.73 -44.04 5.54
C MET A 642 -20.61 -44.50 6.74
N PHE A 643 -20.13 -44.40 7.98
CA PHE A 643 -20.98 -44.63 9.16
C PHE A 643 -21.83 -43.41 9.56
N ASP A 644 -21.69 -42.27 8.87
CA ASP A 644 -22.70 -41.21 8.87
C ASP A 644 -23.28 -41.02 7.45
N PRO A 645 -24.61 -41.02 7.29
CA PRO A 645 -25.23 -41.07 5.98
C PRO A 645 -25.07 -39.72 5.26
N LEU A 646 -24.51 -39.78 4.05
CA LEU A 646 -24.62 -38.69 3.08
C LEU A 646 -26.11 -38.34 2.83
N PRO A 647 -26.43 -37.09 2.43
CA PRO A 647 -27.82 -36.64 2.24
C PRO A 647 -28.55 -37.30 1.05
N PHE A 648 -27.91 -38.24 0.35
CA PHE A 648 -28.51 -39.07 -0.68
C PHE A 648 -28.01 -40.52 -0.56
N ASN A 649 -28.95 -41.47 -0.48
CA ASN A 649 -28.69 -42.90 -0.57
C ASN A 649 -28.59 -43.29 -2.05
N GLU A 650 -27.43 -43.75 -2.51
CA GLU A 650 -27.31 -44.44 -3.81
C GLU A 650 -28.01 -45.81 -3.70
N ALA A 651 -29.08 -46.01 -4.47
CA ALA A 651 -29.91 -47.20 -4.41
C ALA A 651 -29.41 -48.37 -5.30
N GLU A 652 -28.34 -48.16 -6.08
CA GLU A 652 -27.87 -49.13 -7.08
C GLU A 652 -26.39 -49.48 -6.89
N ASN A 653 -26.11 -50.77 -6.72
CA ASN A 653 -24.75 -51.32 -6.64
C ASN A 653 -24.13 -51.42 -8.04
N THR A 654 -23.63 -50.31 -8.58
CA THR A 654 -22.79 -50.28 -9.79
C THR A 654 -21.31 -50.30 -9.41
N THR A 655 -20.44 -50.88 -10.25
CA THR A 655 -19.00 -50.96 -10.02
C THR A 655 -18.27 -49.60 -10.16
N SER A 656 -18.98 -48.57 -10.63
CA SER A 656 -18.53 -47.18 -10.54
C SER A 656 -19.69 -46.28 -10.11
N SER A 657 -19.47 -45.43 -9.12
CA SER A 657 -20.47 -44.50 -8.59
C SER A 657 -20.52 -43.20 -9.40
N LYS A 658 -21.62 -42.43 -9.26
CA LYS A 658 -21.70 -41.10 -9.90
C LYS A 658 -20.62 -40.15 -9.36
N LEU A 659 -20.21 -40.35 -8.10
CA LEU A 659 -19.11 -39.62 -7.48
C LEU A 659 -17.76 -39.94 -8.12
N GLU A 660 -17.46 -41.23 -8.37
CA GLU A 660 -16.23 -41.63 -9.07
C GLU A 660 -16.16 -41.04 -10.48
N HIS A 661 -17.29 -41.02 -11.19
CA HIS A 661 -17.36 -40.38 -12.51
C HIS A 661 -17.03 -38.88 -12.42
N LEU A 662 -17.64 -38.16 -11.47
CA LEU A 662 -17.38 -36.73 -11.24
C LEU A 662 -15.89 -36.46 -10.97
N LEU A 663 -15.28 -37.25 -10.09
CA LEU A 663 -13.87 -37.13 -9.74
C LEU A 663 -12.95 -37.42 -10.94
N SER A 664 -13.28 -38.45 -11.72
CA SER A 664 -12.48 -38.83 -12.90
C SER A 664 -12.49 -37.74 -13.98
N VAL A 665 -13.64 -37.10 -14.21
CA VAL A 665 -13.78 -36.01 -15.18
C VAL A 665 -13.04 -34.78 -14.69
N ASN A 666 -13.22 -34.38 -13.44
CA ASN A 666 -12.53 -33.21 -12.88
C ASN A 666 -11.00 -33.40 -12.90
N LEU A 667 -10.52 -34.58 -12.48
CA LEU A 667 -9.09 -34.94 -12.53
C LEU A 667 -8.53 -34.88 -13.95
N ARG A 668 -9.27 -35.42 -14.92
CA ARG A 668 -8.85 -35.42 -16.33
C ARG A 668 -8.76 -34.00 -16.86
N GLU A 669 -9.79 -33.19 -16.65
CA GLU A 669 -9.86 -31.82 -17.15
C GLU A 669 -8.76 -30.94 -16.55
N LEU A 670 -8.55 -31.03 -15.22
CA LEU A 670 -7.47 -30.30 -14.56
C LEU A 670 -6.08 -30.75 -15.04
N SER A 671 -5.85 -32.07 -15.18
CA SER A 671 -4.58 -32.59 -15.68
C SER A 671 -4.28 -32.11 -17.10
N MET A 672 -5.29 -32.15 -17.99
CA MET A 672 -5.16 -31.67 -19.36
C MET A 672 -4.94 -30.17 -19.43
N TYR A 673 -5.60 -29.41 -18.55
CA TYR A 673 -5.40 -27.96 -18.46
C TYR A 673 -3.97 -27.60 -18.06
N CYS A 674 -3.42 -28.26 -17.04
CA CYS A 674 -2.04 -28.07 -16.62
C CYS A 674 -1.04 -28.45 -17.72
N LEU A 675 -1.22 -29.60 -18.39
CA LEU A 675 -0.36 -30.02 -19.52
C LEU A 675 -0.42 -29.05 -20.70
N LYS A 676 -1.57 -28.44 -20.97
CA LYS A 676 -1.72 -27.45 -22.05
C LYS A 676 -0.89 -26.19 -21.80
N HIS A 677 -0.81 -25.75 -20.54
CA HIS A 677 -0.07 -24.54 -20.16
C HIS A 677 1.42 -24.81 -19.93
N PHE A 678 1.77 -26.00 -19.45
CA PHE A 678 3.15 -26.44 -19.24
C PHE A 678 3.43 -27.75 -19.99
N PRO A 679 3.60 -27.71 -21.33
CA PRO A 679 3.77 -28.91 -22.16
C PRO A 679 5.10 -29.64 -21.94
N HIS A 680 6.08 -28.97 -21.33
CA HIS A 680 7.40 -29.54 -21.01
C HIS A 680 7.43 -30.21 -19.64
N GLU A 681 6.36 -30.08 -18.85
CA GLU A 681 6.28 -30.65 -17.51
C GLU A 681 5.98 -32.15 -17.57
N SER A 682 6.45 -32.91 -16.57
CA SER A 682 6.23 -34.36 -16.55
C SER A 682 4.74 -34.68 -16.40
N PRO A 683 4.12 -35.48 -17.30
CA PRO A 683 2.72 -35.87 -17.16
C PRO A 683 2.41 -36.56 -15.83
N MET A 684 3.37 -37.30 -15.28
CA MET A 684 3.25 -37.91 -13.95
C MET A 684 3.16 -36.86 -12.84
N ARG A 685 3.97 -35.79 -12.93
CA ARG A 685 3.97 -34.71 -11.94
C ARG A 685 2.69 -33.89 -12.01
N VAL A 686 2.26 -33.55 -13.23
CA VAL A 686 0.97 -32.88 -13.45
C VAL A 686 -0.18 -33.71 -12.88
N HIS A 687 -0.20 -35.01 -13.20
CA HIS A 687 -1.24 -35.90 -12.69
C HIS A 687 -1.22 -36.01 -11.15
N ALA A 688 -0.04 -36.05 -10.52
CA ALA A 688 0.08 -36.08 -9.07
C ALA A 688 -0.49 -34.81 -8.42
N VAL A 689 -0.21 -33.62 -8.97
CA VAL A 689 -0.77 -32.35 -8.48
C VAL A 689 -2.28 -32.30 -8.65
N ALA A 690 -2.79 -32.65 -9.83
CA ALA A 690 -4.23 -32.66 -10.11
C ALA A 690 -4.97 -33.68 -9.23
N SER A 691 -4.39 -34.88 -9.04
CA SER A 691 -4.95 -35.91 -8.15
C SER A 691 -5.00 -35.43 -6.72
N LYS A 692 -3.94 -34.77 -6.25
CA LYS A 692 -3.90 -34.19 -4.91
C LYS A 692 -4.99 -33.16 -4.72
N TYR A 693 -5.17 -32.24 -5.68
CA TYR A 693 -6.22 -31.23 -5.60
C TYR A 693 -7.62 -31.84 -5.52
N VAL A 694 -7.96 -32.74 -6.45
CA VAL A 694 -9.28 -33.38 -6.49
C VAL A 694 -9.55 -34.24 -5.26
N CYS A 695 -8.55 -34.98 -4.76
CA CYS A 695 -8.69 -35.77 -3.54
C CYS A 695 -8.83 -34.91 -2.28
N THR A 696 -8.09 -33.81 -2.18
CA THR A 696 -8.21 -32.89 -1.04
C THR A 696 -9.58 -32.23 -1.01
N GLN A 697 -10.19 -31.93 -2.17
CA GLN A 697 -11.54 -31.39 -2.24
C GLN A 697 -12.59 -32.29 -1.57
N LEU A 698 -12.40 -33.62 -1.61
CA LEU A 698 -13.26 -34.57 -0.90
C LEU A 698 -13.01 -34.63 0.60
N GLN A 699 -11.80 -34.30 1.06
CA GLN A 699 -11.44 -34.32 2.48
C GLN A 699 -11.91 -33.06 3.21
N VAL A 700 -12.05 -31.95 2.47
CA VAL A 700 -12.54 -30.66 2.97
C VAL A 700 -14.06 -30.64 3.08
N ASN A 701 -14.75 -31.38 2.19
CA ASN A 701 -16.19 -31.63 2.24
C ASN A 701 -16.53 -32.56 3.40
#